data_AF-A0A7Y7NAL5-F1
#
_entry.id   AF-A0A7Y7NAL5-F1
#
_cell.length_a   1.000
_cell.length_b   1.000
_cell.length_c   1.000
_cell.angle_alpha   90.00
_cell.angle_beta   90.00
_cell.angle_gamma   90.00
#
_symmetry.space_group_name_H-M   'P 1'
#
loop_
_entity.id
_entity.type
_entity.pdbx_description
1 polymer ?
#
loop_
_entity_poly.entity_id
_entity_poly.type
_entity_poly.pdbx_seq_one_letter_code
_entity_poly.pdbx_strand_id
1 'polypeptide(L)'
;MKRYVGILLVWALCVIPVTALAATSITTRAGVGRSLTWTEMDGNFSNLRTAIDTNSANLGASLASLLQSQTAGTLGYQTVAAMNADLAHPANTIALVTNDPTSTNNTYWIKLGASGTGSWQKSSQPAAIPLVNASLYADFATAVSAQGTTMTTLVVSASMPVTTAVSVPTTINLMFVGTGSLSLSGSGAVTGLKESRPEWFGAVGNGIADDAAAVQNAINASRRAVLSKNYLHSKTLYIINDYQEIVTEGVGQLTSATTLTGYSALTGLVYPSSVVVYQANYVKIIGIRIDQSQLTTANCDGILFYKNSTNGIVSNSRIVSSKGDAIHFYDGCNDAQITKNTVTGSALDGILFHARSYRAVISDNIVRNTAIVPIEIEGRIGTGDTDLQPCTDVVVTGNVISNDTFYGNQGIMIDWSSGVVISGNTLKNVLGVQCIGASNTSISHNTFEECWNLAVFSAEGFTSQVTSKNIVVDANVFNLSAYPGSPRWNGVITLDAVDGATVSNNTMKIANLTGIAIRRTATAQNIAVRNNTTVGIPLFVSTANNMVISGNTIQSPFGAPILTFPSGNLSNLVFTDNTIDQNNTIVFNNASSTITNLNFSRNTFKSLSQAVGVFFQNVTLVRAVISNNIFYDTANTPLHFDVSITAGADSIVSNNIAKGTWLGGKSFTNVGNYF
;
A
#
# COMPACT_ATOMS: atom_id res chain seq x y z
N MET A 1 -38.74 -77.17 51.07
CA MET A 1 -37.47 -76.53 51.50
C MET A 1 -37.42 -75.12 50.91
N LYS A 2 -37.19 -74.11 51.80
CA LYS A 2 -36.69 -72.73 51.57
C LYS A 2 -37.33 -71.91 50.43
N ARG A 3 -38.43 -71.17 50.66
CA ARG A 3 -38.62 -69.86 51.35
C ARG A 3 -38.52 -68.63 50.40
N TYR A 4 -39.69 -68.28 49.85
CA TYR A 4 -40.10 -66.90 49.56
C TYR A 4 -40.24 -66.13 50.88
N VAL A 5 -39.78 -64.88 50.92
CA VAL A 5 -40.08 -63.92 51.98
C VAL A 5 -40.67 -62.68 51.32
N GLY A 6 -41.99 -62.56 51.41
CA GLY A 6 -42.65 -61.27 51.43
C GLY A 6 -42.65 -60.73 52.86
N ILE A 7 -42.48 -59.42 53.02
CA ILE A 7 -42.88 -58.70 54.23
C ILE A 7 -43.93 -57.67 53.80
N LEU A 8 -45.15 -58.01 54.19
CA LEU A 8 -46.30 -57.14 54.41
C LEU A 8 -46.35 -56.86 55.93
N LEU A 9 -47.01 -55.77 56.36
CA LEU A 9 -47.11 -55.13 57.70
C LEU A 9 -46.21 -53.87 57.80
N VAL A 10 -46.72 -52.67 58.06
CA VAL A 10 -47.80 -52.26 58.97
C VAL A 10 -48.56 -51.04 58.40
N TRP A 11 -49.88 -51.15 58.30
CA TRP A 11 -50.81 -50.00 58.36
C TRP A 11 -51.06 -49.65 59.83
N ALA A 12 -51.24 -48.35 60.10
CA ALA A 12 -51.58 -47.69 61.37
C ALA A 12 -50.41 -47.09 62.18
N LEU A 13 -50.03 -45.86 61.80
CA LEU A 13 -49.78 -44.82 62.78
C LEU A 13 -50.08 -43.44 62.16
N CYS A 14 -51.05 -42.78 62.77
CA CYS A 14 -51.35 -41.36 62.77
C CYS A 14 -50.98 -40.51 61.55
N VAL A 15 -52.04 -39.97 60.95
CA VAL A 15 -52.14 -38.56 60.54
C VAL A 15 -51.28 -37.68 61.45
N ILE A 16 -50.12 -37.26 60.95
CA ILE A 16 -49.51 -36.00 61.35
C ILE A 16 -49.75 -35.07 60.16
N PRO A 17 -50.53 -33.99 60.31
CA PRO A 17 -50.59 -32.97 59.29
C PRO A 17 -49.17 -32.46 59.08
N VAL A 18 -48.67 -32.48 57.84
CA VAL A 18 -47.44 -31.75 57.49
C VAL A 18 -47.79 -30.26 57.45
N THR A 19 -48.18 -29.73 58.60
CA THR A 19 -48.02 -28.34 58.96
C THR A 19 -46.70 -28.28 59.73
N ALA A 20 -45.71 -27.60 59.13
CA ALA A 20 -44.38 -27.35 59.67
C ALA A 20 -43.39 -28.53 59.67
N LEU A 21 -43.03 -29.03 58.48
CA LEU A 21 -41.61 -29.19 58.22
C LEU A 21 -41.12 -27.82 57.73
N ALA A 22 -40.56 -27.03 58.65
CA ALA A 22 -39.83 -25.84 58.30
C ALA A 22 -38.77 -26.25 57.27
N ALA A 23 -38.85 -25.66 56.08
CA ALA A 23 -37.82 -25.76 55.07
C ALA A 23 -36.49 -25.48 55.76
N THR A 24 -35.63 -26.49 55.86
CA THR A 24 -34.23 -26.27 56.18
C THR A 24 -33.70 -25.53 54.96
N SER A 25 -33.73 -24.21 55.04
CA SER A 25 -33.11 -23.35 54.05
C SER A 25 -31.65 -23.75 54.01
N ILE A 26 -31.23 -24.36 52.91
CA ILE A 26 -29.81 -24.44 52.56
C ILE A 26 -29.36 -22.98 52.40
N THR A 27 -28.72 -22.46 53.44
CA THR A 27 -28.11 -21.15 53.44
C THR A 27 -26.86 -21.23 52.58
N THR A 28 -27.00 -21.16 51.26
CA THR A 28 -25.85 -20.87 50.39
C THR A 28 -25.44 -19.43 50.60
N ARG A 29 -24.14 -19.27 50.80
CA ARG A 29 -23.34 -18.05 50.91
C ARG A 29 -23.95 -16.87 50.12
N ALA A 30 -24.01 -15.72 50.81
CA ALA A 30 -24.56 -14.44 50.39
C ALA A 30 -24.44 -14.10 48.89
N GLY A 31 -25.59 -13.78 48.28
CA GLY A 31 -25.70 -13.07 47.02
C GLY A 31 -26.51 -13.80 45.96
N VAL A 32 -27.83 -13.56 45.94
CA VAL A 32 -28.82 -14.01 44.92
C VAL A 32 -29.30 -15.48 45.05
N GLY A 33 -29.92 -15.82 46.18
CA GLY A 33 -30.65 -17.08 46.33
C GLY A 33 -32.12 -16.95 45.92
N ARG A 34 -32.45 -17.25 44.65
CA ARG A 34 -33.85 -17.47 44.24
C ARG A 34 -34.22 -18.90 44.65
N SER A 35 -35.22 -19.09 45.52
CA SER A 35 -35.75 -20.44 45.79
C SER A 35 -36.45 -20.94 44.52
N LEU A 36 -35.89 -21.97 43.90
CA LEU A 36 -36.56 -22.66 42.79
C LEU A 36 -37.78 -23.40 43.34
N THR A 37 -38.94 -23.12 42.78
CA THR A 37 -40.16 -23.89 43.02
C THR A 37 -39.99 -25.32 42.52
N TRP A 38 -40.75 -26.26 43.08
CA TRP A 38 -40.78 -27.66 42.59
C TRP A 38 -41.00 -27.75 41.08
N THR A 39 -41.86 -26.90 40.54
CA THR A 39 -42.12 -26.79 39.10
C THR A 39 -40.88 -26.40 38.30
N GLU A 40 -40.05 -25.49 38.81
CA GLU A 40 -38.80 -25.09 38.15
C GLU A 40 -37.74 -26.21 38.22
N MET A 41 -37.71 -26.96 39.32
CA MET A 41 -36.83 -28.14 39.43
C MET A 41 -37.24 -29.24 38.45
N ASP A 42 -38.53 -29.55 38.35
CA ASP A 42 -39.06 -30.55 37.41
C ASP A 42 -38.82 -30.15 35.95
N GLY A 43 -38.99 -28.86 35.63
CA GLY A 43 -38.64 -28.31 34.32
C GLY A 43 -37.15 -28.47 33.99
N ASN A 44 -36.27 -28.17 34.95
CA ASN A 44 -34.83 -28.34 34.79
C ASN A 44 -34.44 -29.82 34.61
N PHE A 45 -35.04 -30.74 35.36
CA PHE A 45 -34.79 -32.18 35.21
C PHE A 45 -35.30 -32.70 33.86
N SER A 46 -36.45 -32.24 33.38
CA SER A 46 -36.98 -32.59 32.06
C SER A 46 -36.05 -32.13 30.93
N ASN A 47 -35.53 -30.89 31.04
CA ASN A 47 -34.56 -30.35 30.08
C ASN A 47 -33.25 -31.13 30.10
N LEU A 48 -32.73 -31.47 31.29
CA LEU A 48 -31.53 -32.29 31.43
C LEU A 48 -31.71 -33.67 30.80
N ARG A 49 -32.86 -34.31 31.02
CA ARG A 49 -33.19 -35.60 30.41
C ARG A 49 -33.21 -35.52 28.88
N THR A 50 -33.88 -34.50 28.34
CA THR A 50 -33.94 -34.26 26.89
C THR A 50 -32.54 -34.05 26.30
N ALA A 51 -31.67 -33.31 26.99
CA ALA A 51 -30.29 -33.11 26.57
C ALA A 51 -29.47 -34.41 26.60
N ILE A 52 -29.64 -35.24 27.64
CA ILE A 52 -28.99 -36.55 27.75
C ILE A 52 -29.46 -37.49 26.63
N ASP A 53 -30.76 -37.53 26.35
CA ASP A 53 -31.33 -38.38 25.30
C ASP A 53 -30.83 -37.95 23.91
N THR A 54 -30.78 -36.63 23.66
CA THR A 54 -30.24 -36.05 22.41
C THR A 54 -28.76 -36.39 22.23
N ASN A 55 -27.94 -36.21 23.28
CA ASN A 55 -26.52 -36.55 23.22
C ASN A 55 -26.28 -38.05 23.05
N SER A 56 -27.10 -38.90 23.67
CA SER A 56 -27.02 -40.35 23.52
C SER A 56 -27.36 -40.80 22.09
N ALA A 57 -28.37 -40.18 21.47
CA ALA A 57 -28.71 -40.43 20.06
C ALA A 57 -27.59 -39.99 19.11
N ASN A 58 -27.01 -38.81 19.34
CA ASN A 58 -25.88 -38.30 18.54
C ASN A 58 -24.62 -39.16 18.68
N LEU A 59 -24.33 -39.66 19.89
CA LEU A 59 -23.26 -40.61 20.14
C LEU A 59 -23.52 -41.94 19.43
N GLY A 60 -24.75 -42.45 19.45
CA GLY A 60 -25.15 -43.65 18.72
C GLY A 60 -24.95 -43.52 17.21
N ALA A 61 -25.37 -42.39 16.62
CA ALA A 61 -25.17 -42.10 15.19
C ALA A 61 -23.69 -41.95 14.81
N SER A 62 -22.90 -41.29 15.67
CA SER A 62 -21.46 -41.11 15.46
C SER A 62 -20.71 -42.45 15.56
N LEU A 63 -21.08 -43.29 16.53
CA LEU A 63 -20.52 -44.63 16.70
C LEU A 63 -20.89 -45.55 15.52
N ALA A 64 -22.13 -45.50 15.05
CA ALA A 64 -22.56 -46.25 13.86
C ALA A 64 -21.81 -45.80 12.60
N SER A 65 -21.58 -44.49 12.44
CA SER A 65 -20.79 -43.94 11.33
C SER A 65 -19.31 -44.33 11.41
N LEU A 66 -18.74 -44.35 12.62
CA LEU A 66 -17.37 -44.80 12.87
C LEU A 66 -17.20 -46.31 12.64
N LEU A 67 -18.18 -47.13 13.05
CA LEU A 67 -18.18 -48.57 12.79
C LEU A 67 -18.32 -48.85 11.29
N GLN A 68 -19.18 -48.11 10.58
CA GLN A 68 -19.28 -48.20 9.12
C GLN A 68 -17.98 -47.77 8.43
N SER A 69 -17.30 -46.73 8.91
CA SER A 69 -16.03 -46.29 8.34
C SER A 69 -14.87 -47.27 8.62
N GLN A 70 -14.89 -47.97 9.76
CA GLN A 70 -13.96 -49.08 10.02
C GLN A 70 -14.22 -50.31 9.13
N THR A 71 -15.47 -50.53 8.72
CA THR A 71 -15.85 -51.59 7.78
C THR A 71 -15.50 -51.22 6.33
N ALA A 72 -15.31 -49.93 6.04
CA ALA A 72 -14.84 -49.39 4.75
C ALA A 72 -13.30 -49.36 4.62
N GLY A 73 -12.59 -50.21 5.37
CA GLY A 73 -11.15 -50.39 5.22
C GLY A 73 -10.79 -50.85 3.81
N THR A 74 -9.62 -50.43 3.33
CA THR A 74 -9.05 -51.00 2.10
C THR A 74 -8.67 -52.44 2.36
N LEU A 75 -9.20 -53.38 1.58
CA LEU A 75 -8.81 -54.79 1.65
C LEU A 75 -7.45 -54.99 1.00
N GLY A 76 -6.52 -55.65 1.68
CA GLY A 76 -5.21 -55.98 1.11
C GLY A 76 -5.21 -57.36 0.45
N TYR A 77 -4.81 -57.45 -0.81
CA TYR A 77 -4.59 -58.73 -1.50
C TYR A 77 -3.15 -58.85 -2.01
N GLN A 78 -2.61 -60.07 -2.00
CA GLN A 78 -1.28 -60.31 -2.58
C GLN A 78 -1.30 -60.26 -4.10
N THR A 79 -2.33 -60.81 -4.76
CA THR A 79 -2.43 -60.86 -6.23
C THR A 79 -3.85 -60.53 -6.70
N VAL A 80 -3.99 -60.12 -7.97
CA VAL A 80 -5.31 -59.90 -8.60
C VAL A 80 -6.11 -61.20 -8.66
N ALA A 81 -5.45 -62.34 -8.81
CA ALA A 81 -6.12 -63.64 -8.77
C ALA A 81 -6.75 -63.91 -7.40
N ALA A 82 -6.04 -63.64 -6.31
CA ALA A 82 -6.58 -63.78 -4.95
C ALA A 82 -7.74 -62.81 -4.68
N MET A 83 -7.62 -61.56 -5.16
CA MET A 83 -8.70 -60.58 -5.10
C MET A 83 -9.93 -61.01 -5.91
N ASN A 84 -9.74 -61.45 -7.15
CA ASN A 84 -10.84 -61.90 -8.02
C ASN A 84 -11.53 -63.17 -7.53
N ALA A 85 -10.85 -64.01 -6.75
CA ALA A 85 -11.46 -65.16 -6.07
C ALA A 85 -12.37 -64.73 -4.90
N ASP A 86 -12.16 -63.54 -4.34
CA ASP A 86 -12.90 -63.01 -3.20
C ASP A 86 -13.88 -61.90 -3.64
N LEU A 87 -15.06 -62.32 -4.07
CA LEU A 87 -16.14 -61.43 -4.48
C LEU A 87 -17.14 -61.16 -3.34
N ALA A 88 -16.91 -61.68 -2.13
CA ALA A 88 -17.85 -61.63 -1.00
C ALA A 88 -17.91 -60.27 -0.30
N HIS A 89 -17.69 -59.18 -1.04
CA HIS A 89 -17.65 -57.81 -0.54
C HIS A 89 -18.74 -56.95 -1.16
N PRO A 90 -19.32 -55.98 -0.42
CA PRO A 90 -20.25 -55.02 -0.97
C PRO A 90 -19.72 -54.29 -2.22
N ALA A 91 -20.63 -53.77 -3.05
CA ALA A 91 -20.23 -52.87 -4.13
C ALA A 91 -19.51 -51.63 -3.56
N ASN A 92 -18.57 -51.08 -4.33
CA ASN A 92 -17.71 -49.96 -3.98
C ASN A 92 -16.68 -50.22 -2.87
N THR A 93 -16.53 -51.46 -2.41
CA THR A 93 -15.38 -51.82 -1.56
C THR A 93 -14.08 -51.56 -2.32
N ILE A 94 -13.11 -50.94 -1.64
CA ILE A 94 -11.78 -50.67 -2.19
C ILE A 94 -10.82 -51.77 -1.75
N ALA A 95 -10.02 -52.26 -2.69
CA ALA A 95 -8.93 -53.20 -2.45
C ALA A 95 -7.60 -52.62 -2.92
N LEU A 96 -6.50 -53.02 -2.30
CA LEU A 96 -5.13 -52.73 -2.72
C LEU A 96 -4.43 -54.06 -2.98
N VAL A 97 -3.94 -54.25 -4.21
CA VAL A 97 -3.08 -55.38 -4.56
C VAL A 97 -1.62 -54.94 -4.46
N THR A 98 -0.76 -55.69 -3.76
CA THR A 98 0.61 -55.23 -3.46
C THR A 98 1.74 -56.11 -3.99
N ASN A 99 1.51 -57.40 -4.26
CA ASN A 99 2.57 -58.37 -4.60
C ASN A 99 2.22 -59.24 -5.82
N ASP A 100 1.45 -58.70 -6.78
CA ASP A 100 1.15 -59.38 -8.03
C ASP A 100 2.42 -59.44 -8.90
N PRO A 101 2.73 -60.60 -9.53
CA PRO A 101 3.89 -60.72 -10.43
C PRO A 101 3.85 -59.72 -11.59
N THR A 102 2.66 -59.24 -11.97
CA THR A 102 2.49 -58.17 -12.95
C THR A 102 2.49 -56.82 -12.24
N SER A 103 3.56 -56.04 -12.36
CA SER A 103 3.72 -54.78 -11.63
C SER A 103 2.58 -53.77 -11.84
N THR A 104 1.97 -53.76 -13.02
CA THR A 104 0.84 -52.86 -13.33
C THR A 104 -0.43 -53.21 -12.55
N ASN A 105 -0.56 -54.41 -11.99
CA ASN A 105 -1.70 -54.85 -11.19
C ASN A 105 -1.64 -54.36 -9.73
N ASN A 106 -0.47 -53.95 -9.25
CA ASN A 106 -0.23 -53.53 -7.87
C ASN A 106 -0.76 -52.10 -7.63
N THR A 107 -2.08 -51.98 -7.53
CA THR A 107 -2.78 -50.70 -7.38
C THR A 107 -4.11 -50.86 -6.65
N TYR A 108 -4.89 -49.79 -6.58
CA TYR A 108 -6.24 -49.82 -6.07
C TYR A 108 -7.23 -50.43 -7.07
N TRP A 109 -8.13 -51.24 -6.55
CA TRP A 109 -9.24 -51.85 -7.26
C TRP A 109 -10.54 -51.51 -6.53
N ILE A 110 -11.63 -51.40 -7.26
CA ILE A 110 -12.97 -51.17 -6.70
C ILE A 110 -13.87 -52.33 -7.08
N LYS A 111 -14.63 -52.83 -6.10
CA LYS A 111 -15.59 -53.90 -6.31
C LYS A 111 -16.82 -53.35 -7.01
N LEU A 112 -17.13 -53.89 -8.19
CA LEU A 112 -18.38 -53.61 -8.89
C LEU A 112 -19.36 -54.78 -8.69
N GLY A 113 -20.63 -54.45 -8.46
CA GLY A 113 -21.69 -55.43 -8.17
C GLY A 113 -21.75 -55.89 -6.71
N ALA A 114 -22.87 -56.51 -6.34
CA ALA A 114 -23.16 -56.95 -4.97
C ALA A 114 -22.19 -58.03 -4.45
N SER A 115 -22.17 -58.23 -3.13
CA SER A 115 -21.40 -59.31 -2.49
C SER A 115 -21.77 -60.68 -3.07
N GLY A 116 -20.76 -61.49 -3.36
CA GLY A 116 -20.88 -62.82 -3.98
C GLY A 116 -21.07 -62.83 -5.50
N THR A 117 -21.22 -61.68 -6.15
CA THR A 117 -21.39 -61.53 -7.62
C THR A 117 -20.51 -60.39 -8.15
N GLY A 118 -20.48 -60.12 -9.47
CA GLY A 118 -19.76 -58.97 -10.04
C GLY A 118 -18.25 -59.18 -10.25
N SER A 119 -17.47 -58.11 -10.32
CA SER A 119 -16.04 -58.16 -10.61
C SER A 119 -15.28 -57.02 -9.96
N TRP A 120 -13.98 -57.19 -9.75
CA TRP A 120 -13.10 -56.09 -9.39
C TRP A 120 -12.70 -55.32 -10.65
N GLN A 121 -12.83 -54.00 -10.61
CA GLN A 121 -12.32 -53.11 -11.64
C GLN A 121 -11.12 -52.34 -11.11
N LYS A 122 -10.06 -52.28 -11.91
CA LYS A 122 -8.89 -51.47 -11.59
C LYS A 122 -9.31 -50.01 -11.49
N SER A 123 -8.99 -49.35 -10.38
CA SER A 123 -9.33 -47.95 -10.20
C SER A 123 -8.57 -47.10 -11.22
N SER A 124 -9.25 -46.10 -11.81
CA SER A 124 -8.60 -45.08 -12.62
C SER A 124 -7.93 -44.00 -11.77
N GLN A 125 -8.11 -44.03 -10.44
CA GLN A 125 -7.33 -43.21 -9.52
C GLN A 125 -5.86 -43.60 -9.70
N PRO A 126 -4.93 -42.62 -9.81
CA PRO A 126 -3.52 -42.92 -9.97
C PRO A 126 -3.08 -43.86 -8.83
N ALA A 127 -2.29 -44.87 -9.17
CA ALA A 127 -1.62 -45.68 -8.15
C ALA A 127 -0.97 -44.73 -7.15
N ALA A 128 -1.10 -45.02 -5.85
CA ALA A 128 -0.49 -44.18 -4.82
C ALA A 128 0.94 -43.86 -5.22
N ILE A 129 1.26 -42.57 -5.31
CA ILE A 129 2.63 -42.13 -5.61
C ILE A 129 3.51 -42.78 -4.55
N PRO A 130 4.49 -43.62 -4.93
CA PRO A 130 5.30 -44.35 -3.97
C PRO A 130 5.92 -43.41 -2.94
N LEU A 131 5.81 -43.77 -1.66
CA LEU A 131 6.50 -43.09 -0.57
C LEU A 131 7.82 -43.82 -0.32
N VAL A 132 8.93 -43.14 -0.61
CA VAL A 132 10.26 -43.69 -0.38
C VAL A 132 10.90 -42.91 0.76
N ASN A 133 11.35 -43.58 1.82
CA ASN A 133 12.06 -42.91 2.90
C ASN A 133 13.50 -42.62 2.47
N ALA A 134 13.86 -41.35 2.42
CA ALA A 134 15.17 -40.87 2.03
C ALA A 134 16.28 -41.33 3.00
N SER A 135 15.94 -41.60 4.28
CA SER A 135 16.90 -42.07 5.28
C SER A 135 17.42 -43.49 5.01
N LEU A 136 16.88 -44.19 4.01
CA LEU A 136 17.40 -45.47 3.54
C LEU A 136 18.66 -45.32 2.66
N TYR A 137 19.01 -44.09 2.29
CA TYR A 137 20.19 -43.76 1.49
C TYR A 137 21.23 -43.02 2.33
N ALA A 138 22.51 -43.11 1.93
CA ALA A 138 23.61 -42.49 2.66
C ALA A 138 23.54 -40.96 2.68
N ASP A 139 23.05 -40.36 1.59
CA ASP A 139 22.85 -38.93 1.44
C ASP A 139 21.64 -38.63 0.52
N PHE A 140 21.25 -37.36 0.49
CA PHE A 140 20.08 -36.92 -0.27
C PHE A 140 20.28 -37.03 -1.79
N ALA A 141 21.50 -36.81 -2.29
CA ALA A 141 21.79 -36.89 -3.72
C ALA A 141 21.64 -38.32 -4.26
N THR A 142 22.08 -39.31 -3.47
CA THR A 142 21.91 -40.74 -3.74
C THR A 142 20.43 -41.12 -3.72
N ALA A 143 19.65 -40.59 -2.76
CA ALA A 143 18.22 -40.82 -2.68
C ALA A 143 17.47 -40.31 -3.91
N VAL A 144 17.76 -39.08 -4.35
CA VAL A 144 17.19 -38.47 -5.56
C VAL A 144 17.57 -39.26 -6.81
N SER A 145 18.86 -39.59 -6.97
CA SER A 145 19.36 -40.33 -8.14
C SER A 145 18.73 -41.72 -8.26
N ALA A 146 18.47 -42.39 -7.13
CA ALA A 146 17.84 -43.70 -7.11
C ALA A 146 16.38 -43.71 -7.60
N GLN A 147 15.66 -42.59 -7.54
CA GLN A 147 14.27 -42.52 -8.04
C GLN A 147 14.20 -42.30 -9.56
N GLY A 148 15.24 -41.70 -10.14
CA GLY A 148 15.29 -41.38 -11.57
C GLY A 148 14.13 -40.48 -12.01
N THR A 149 13.40 -40.89 -13.05
CA THR A 149 12.27 -40.16 -13.63
C THR A 149 10.90 -40.66 -13.16
N THR A 150 10.88 -41.59 -12.20
CA THR A 150 9.62 -42.14 -11.66
C THR A 150 8.92 -41.08 -10.81
N MET A 151 7.60 -40.97 -10.95
CA MET A 151 6.80 -40.11 -10.07
C MET A 151 6.81 -40.69 -8.65
N THR A 152 7.52 -40.05 -7.72
CA THR A 152 7.75 -40.55 -6.36
C THR A 152 7.64 -39.43 -5.34
N THR A 153 7.21 -39.74 -4.12
CA THR A 153 7.32 -38.85 -2.97
C THR A 153 8.47 -39.32 -2.08
N LEU A 154 9.55 -38.54 -2.05
CA LEU A 154 10.70 -38.79 -1.21
C LEU A 154 10.46 -38.18 0.17
N VAL A 155 10.29 -39.04 1.18
CA VAL A 155 10.02 -38.65 2.57
C VAL A 155 11.34 -38.41 3.29
N VAL A 156 11.59 -37.18 3.72
CA VAL A 156 12.75 -36.80 4.52
C VAL A 156 12.31 -36.77 5.99
N SER A 157 12.62 -37.85 6.74
CA SER A 157 12.18 -38.02 8.13
C SER A 157 13.23 -37.70 9.19
N ALA A 158 14.46 -37.41 8.78
CA ALA A 158 15.58 -37.02 9.63
C ALA A 158 16.47 -36.01 8.88
N SER A 159 17.41 -35.36 9.57
CA SER A 159 18.40 -34.49 8.93
C SER A 159 19.29 -35.30 7.97
N MET A 160 19.32 -34.91 6.71
CA MET A 160 20.11 -35.56 5.66
C MET A 160 21.21 -34.64 5.14
N PRO A 161 22.46 -35.12 5.03
CA PRO A 161 23.52 -34.32 4.46
C PRO A 161 23.34 -34.15 2.94
N VAL A 162 23.65 -32.95 2.45
CA VAL A 162 23.83 -32.63 1.03
C VAL A 162 25.26 -32.14 0.87
N THR A 163 26.16 -33.03 0.46
CA THR A 163 27.61 -32.76 0.33
C THR A 163 28.01 -32.36 -1.09
N THR A 164 27.15 -32.64 -2.07
CA THR A 164 27.32 -32.29 -3.49
C THR A 164 26.06 -31.63 -4.03
N ALA A 165 26.20 -30.79 -5.05
CA ALA A 165 25.06 -30.13 -5.68
C ALA A 165 24.11 -31.16 -6.32
N VAL A 166 22.81 -31.06 -6.03
CA VAL A 166 21.75 -31.92 -6.55
C VAL A 166 20.63 -31.08 -7.14
N SER A 167 20.13 -31.49 -8.30
CA SER A 167 18.90 -30.94 -8.88
C SER A 167 17.79 -31.95 -8.72
N VAL A 168 16.68 -31.56 -8.10
CA VAL A 168 15.53 -32.44 -7.86
C VAL A 168 14.64 -32.42 -9.10
N PRO A 169 14.42 -33.57 -9.78
CA PRO A 169 13.53 -33.65 -10.93
C PRO A 169 12.09 -33.29 -10.56
N THR A 170 11.33 -32.72 -11.50
CA THR A 170 9.91 -32.38 -11.28
C THR A 170 9.01 -33.60 -11.05
N THR A 171 9.52 -34.82 -11.27
CA THR A 171 8.84 -36.09 -10.96
C THR A 171 8.99 -36.51 -9.50
N ILE A 172 9.84 -35.84 -8.71
CA ILE A 172 10.02 -36.14 -7.29
C ILE A 172 9.33 -35.07 -6.44
N ASN A 173 8.35 -35.46 -5.65
CA ASN A 173 7.79 -34.65 -4.57
C ASN A 173 8.64 -34.85 -3.31
N LEU A 174 8.91 -33.78 -2.56
CA LEU A 174 9.55 -33.89 -1.25
C LEU A 174 8.52 -33.75 -0.14
N MET A 175 8.59 -34.62 0.86
CA MET A 175 7.76 -34.56 2.05
C MET A 175 8.64 -34.59 3.29
N PHE A 176 8.74 -33.48 4.00
CA PHE A 176 9.47 -33.38 5.26
C PHE A 176 8.55 -33.75 6.42
N VAL A 177 8.97 -34.69 7.27
CA VAL A 177 8.19 -35.13 8.45
C VAL A 177 9.04 -35.08 9.71
N GLY A 178 8.42 -34.79 10.85
CA GLY A 178 9.10 -34.72 12.14
C GLY A 178 10.24 -33.69 12.14
N THR A 179 11.47 -34.15 12.37
CA THR A 179 12.70 -33.35 12.38
C THR A 179 13.45 -33.40 11.04
N GLY A 180 12.82 -33.89 9.98
CA GLY A 180 13.41 -33.96 8.65
C GLY A 180 13.90 -32.61 8.13
N SER A 181 15.14 -32.58 7.65
CA SER A 181 15.78 -31.38 7.06
C SER A 181 16.93 -31.78 6.15
N LEU A 182 17.42 -30.83 5.35
CA LEU A 182 18.60 -30.94 4.50
C LEU A 182 19.72 -30.09 5.09
N SER A 183 20.83 -30.72 5.45
CA SER A 183 22.02 -30.05 5.95
C SER A 183 23.02 -29.88 4.82
N LEU A 184 23.14 -28.66 4.28
CA LEU A 184 24.13 -28.36 3.24
C LEU A 184 25.53 -28.24 3.87
N SER A 185 26.52 -28.92 3.30
CA SER A 185 27.92 -28.78 3.70
C SER A 185 28.84 -28.79 2.47
N GLY A 186 30.01 -28.17 2.58
CA GLY A 186 30.95 -28.05 1.46
C GLY A 186 30.34 -27.27 0.28
N SER A 187 30.36 -27.88 -0.91
CA SER A 187 29.73 -27.34 -2.13
C SER A 187 28.29 -27.83 -2.36
N GLY A 188 27.68 -28.45 -1.34
CA GLY A 188 26.30 -28.91 -1.40
C GLY A 188 25.31 -27.80 -1.72
N ALA A 189 24.44 -28.06 -2.69
CA ALA A 189 23.35 -27.18 -3.09
C ALA A 189 22.17 -28.03 -3.52
N VAL A 190 20.95 -27.56 -3.30
CA VAL A 190 19.74 -28.20 -3.83
C VAL A 190 19.13 -27.22 -4.82
N THR A 191 18.65 -27.68 -5.97
CA THR A 191 17.95 -26.87 -6.97
C THR A 191 16.76 -27.64 -7.55
N GLY A 192 15.91 -26.98 -8.34
CA GLY A 192 14.80 -27.65 -9.04
C GLY A 192 13.55 -27.88 -8.19
N LEU A 193 13.55 -27.45 -6.93
CA LEU A 193 12.35 -27.53 -6.10
C LEU A 193 11.28 -26.56 -6.61
N LYS A 194 10.03 -27.03 -6.64
CA LYS A 194 8.88 -26.17 -6.95
C LYS A 194 8.66 -25.09 -5.89
N GLU A 195 8.81 -25.50 -4.63
CA GLU A 195 8.66 -24.67 -3.44
C GLU A 195 9.73 -25.11 -2.43
N SER A 196 10.17 -24.20 -1.57
CA SER A 196 11.06 -24.51 -0.46
C SER A 196 10.71 -23.72 0.79
N ARG A 197 11.03 -24.28 1.96
CA ARG A 197 10.86 -23.61 3.25
C ARG A 197 12.18 -23.54 4.00
N PRO A 198 12.49 -22.45 4.72
CA PRO A 198 13.72 -22.36 5.52
C PRO A 198 13.90 -23.53 6.51
N GLU A 199 12.81 -24.07 7.06
CA GLU A 199 12.83 -25.21 7.99
C GLU A 199 13.42 -26.47 7.33
N TRP A 200 13.23 -26.63 6.02
CA TRP A 200 13.83 -27.74 5.26
C TRP A 200 15.34 -27.62 5.17
N PHE A 201 15.91 -26.48 5.51
CA PHE A 201 17.35 -26.21 5.58
C PHE A 201 17.81 -25.92 7.01
N GLY A 202 17.02 -26.33 8.02
CA GLY A 202 17.39 -26.26 9.43
C GLY A 202 17.03 -24.96 10.13
N ALA A 203 16.23 -24.07 9.52
CA ALA A 203 15.75 -22.87 10.22
C ALA A 203 14.89 -23.24 11.43
N VAL A 204 15.10 -22.53 12.54
CA VAL A 204 14.30 -22.67 13.76
C VAL A 204 13.00 -21.88 13.62
N GLY A 205 13.08 -20.64 13.11
CA GLY A 205 11.93 -19.77 12.91
C GLY A 205 11.29 -19.27 14.20
N ASN A 206 12.12 -18.97 15.22
CA ASN A 206 11.65 -18.44 16.50
C ASN A 206 11.95 -16.94 16.69
N GLY A 207 12.52 -16.27 15.68
CA GLY A 207 12.92 -14.86 15.74
C GLY A 207 14.12 -14.57 16.64
N ILE A 208 14.83 -15.60 17.12
CA ILE A 208 15.97 -15.49 18.05
C ILE A 208 17.21 -16.17 17.46
N ALA A 209 17.06 -17.38 16.90
CA ALA A 209 18.16 -18.07 16.23
C ALA A 209 18.39 -17.45 14.85
N ASP A 210 19.65 -17.19 14.49
CA ASP A 210 20.00 -16.67 13.18
C ASP A 210 19.77 -17.72 12.09
N ASP A 211 18.68 -17.53 11.36
CA ASP A 211 18.19 -18.41 10.31
C ASP A 211 18.68 -17.96 8.91
N ALA A 212 19.55 -16.94 8.82
CA ALA A 212 19.94 -16.32 7.54
C ALA A 212 20.42 -17.33 6.49
N ALA A 213 21.28 -18.29 6.88
CA ALA A 213 21.79 -19.31 5.96
C ALA A 213 20.68 -20.25 5.47
N ALA A 214 19.77 -20.67 6.35
CA ALA A 214 18.68 -21.56 6.00
C ALA A 214 17.65 -20.86 5.10
N VAL A 215 17.36 -19.57 5.36
CA VAL A 215 16.51 -18.75 4.48
C VAL A 215 17.15 -18.57 3.10
N GLN A 216 18.45 -18.25 3.04
CA GLN A 216 19.17 -18.14 1.77
C GLN A 216 19.18 -19.45 0.98
N ASN A 217 19.35 -20.58 1.66
CA ASN A 217 19.33 -21.90 1.03
C ASN A 217 17.94 -22.22 0.45
N ALA A 218 16.86 -21.84 1.14
CA ALA A 218 15.52 -21.95 0.59
C ALA A 218 15.36 -21.10 -0.69
N ILE A 219 15.77 -19.82 -0.65
CA ILE A 219 15.73 -18.92 -1.82
C ILE A 219 16.52 -19.53 -3.00
N ASN A 220 17.70 -20.10 -2.74
CA ASN A 220 18.52 -20.69 -3.79
C ASN A 220 17.94 -21.99 -4.36
N ALA A 221 17.19 -22.75 -3.55
CA ALA A 221 16.79 -24.11 -3.90
C ALA A 221 15.53 -24.22 -4.74
N SER A 222 14.69 -23.20 -4.72
CA SER A 222 13.43 -23.21 -5.44
C SER A 222 13.14 -21.92 -6.18
N ARG A 223 12.14 -21.99 -7.05
CA ARG A 223 11.52 -20.80 -7.62
C ARG A 223 10.69 -20.03 -6.56
N ARG A 224 10.15 -20.71 -5.55
CA ARG A 224 9.21 -20.14 -4.57
C ARG A 224 9.62 -20.49 -3.15
N ALA A 225 10.27 -19.54 -2.46
CA ALA A 225 10.59 -19.68 -1.05
C ALA A 225 9.40 -19.20 -0.18
N VAL A 226 8.86 -20.11 0.63
CA VAL A 226 7.75 -19.83 1.54
C VAL A 226 8.26 -19.61 2.96
N LEU A 227 8.00 -18.43 3.51
CA LEU A 227 8.28 -18.06 4.89
C LEU A 227 7.03 -18.31 5.74
N SER A 228 7.07 -19.29 6.65
CA SER A 228 5.93 -19.66 7.50
C SER A 228 6.05 -19.22 8.97
N LYS A 229 7.23 -18.75 9.39
CA LYS A 229 7.53 -18.37 10.78
C LYS A 229 8.27 -17.03 10.86
N ASN A 230 8.72 -16.67 12.06
CA ASN A 230 9.60 -15.51 12.28
C ASN A 230 11.07 -15.94 12.22
N TYR A 231 11.80 -15.50 11.21
CA TYR A 231 13.20 -15.85 11.00
C TYR A 231 14.08 -14.65 11.32
N LEU A 232 15.01 -14.80 12.27
CA LEU A 232 16.05 -13.80 12.49
C LEU A 232 17.09 -13.93 11.37
N HIS A 233 17.57 -12.82 10.82
CA HIS A 233 18.69 -12.85 9.88
C HIS A 233 19.76 -11.82 10.24
N SER A 234 21.02 -12.25 10.30
CA SER A 234 22.18 -11.37 10.51
C SER A 234 22.91 -10.97 9.23
N LYS A 235 22.44 -11.47 8.08
CA LYS A 235 23.03 -11.24 6.75
C LYS A 235 21.97 -10.75 5.77
N THR A 236 22.44 -10.03 4.75
CA THR A 236 21.63 -9.73 3.56
C THR A 236 21.25 -11.02 2.84
N LEU A 237 19.97 -11.16 2.51
CA LEU A 237 19.44 -12.24 1.68
C LEU A 237 19.45 -11.82 0.22
N TYR A 238 20.00 -12.64 -0.66
CA TYR A 238 20.18 -12.34 -2.07
C TYR A 238 19.22 -13.16 -2.94
N ILE A 239 18.56 -12.48 -3.87
CA ILE A 239 17.79 -13.06 -4.97
C ILE A 239 18.56 -12.72 -6.25
N ILE A 240 19.23 -13.73 -6.81
CA ILE A 240 20.09 -13.57 -8.00
C ILE A 240 19.56 -14.32 -9.22
N ASN A 241 18.54 -15.16 -9.04
CA ASN A 241 17.96 -15.92 -10.15
C ASN A 241 16.65 -15.27 -10.60
N ASP A 242 16.39 -15.40 -11.90
CA ASP A 242 15.13 -14.96 -12.49
C ASP A 242 13.94 -15.79 -11.97
N TYR A 243 12.75 -15.19 -12.09
CA TYR A 243 11.47 -15.80 -11.77
C TYR A 243 11.28 -16.25 -10.32
N GLN A 244 12.10 -15.77 -9.39
CA GLN A 244 12.03 -16.13 -7.98
C GLN A 244 10.88 -15.41 -7.24
N GLU A 245 10.26 -16.12 -6.31
CA GLU A 245 9.19 -15.62 -5.46
C GLU A 245 9.55 -15.88 -3.99
N ILE A 246 9.56 -14.83 -3.16
CA ILE A 246 9.52 -14.94 -1.70
C ILE A 246 8.10 -14.62 -1.27
N VAL A 247 7.44 -15.58 -0.63
CA VAL A 247 6.05 -15.45 -0.20
C VAL A 247 5.91 -15.84 1.26
N THR A 248 4.89 -15.32 1.93
CA THR A 248 4.56 -15.76 3.29
C THR A 248 3.31 -16.63 3.33
N GLU A 249 3.27 -17.51 4.33
CA GLU A 249 2.05 -18.18 4.77
C GLU A 249 1.82 -17.86 6.24
N GLY A 250 0.71 -17.20 6.57
CA GLY A 250 0.37 -16.85 7.95
C GLY A 250 1.29 -15.77 8.54
N VAL A 251 2.16 -16.16 9.47
CA VAL A 251 2.98 -15.24 10.29
C VAL A 251 4.41 -15.05 9.78
N GLY A 252 4.66 -15.37 8.51
CA GLY A 252 5.99 -15.23 7.88
C GLY A 252 6.60 -13.84 8.09
N GLN A 253 7.74 -13.77 8.77
CA GLN A 253 8.44 -12.54 9.11
C GLN A 253 9.95 -12.72 9.01
N LEU A 254 10.64 -11.70 8.50
CA LEU A 254 12.07 -11.50 8.64
C LEU A 254 12.32 -10.44 9.71
N THR A 255 13.06 -10.80 10.75
CA THR A 255 13.52 -9.86 11.77
C THR A 255 15.02 -9.67 11.58
N SER A 256 15.48 -8.43 11.41
CA SER A 256 16.91 -8.18 11.31
C SER A 256 17.58 -8.32 12.67
N ALA A 257 18.75 -8.93 12.70
CA ALA A 257 19.62 -8.89 13.87
C ALA A 257 20.06 -7.46 14.18
N THR A 258 20.72 -7.27 15.32
CA THR A 258 21.22 -5.95 15.75
C THR A 258 22.25 -5.36 14.78
N THR A 259 22.98 -6.23 14.08
CA THR A 259 23.92 -5.89 13.02
C THR A 259 23.61 -6.71 11.78
N LEU A 260 23.54 -6.06 10.63
CA LEU A 260 23.38 -6.72 9.34
C LEU A 260 24.72 -6.67 8.60
N THR A 261 25.27 -7.84 8.27
CA THR A 261 26.49 -7.94 7.47
C THR A 261 26.14 -8.12 6.00
N GLY A 262 26.56 -7.18 5.14
CA GLY A 262 26.10 -7.07 3.77
C GLY A 262 27.18 -7.02 2.68
N TYR A 263 28.46 -7.25 3.01
CA TYR A 263 29.49 -7.23 1.96
C TYR A 263 29.42 -8.51 1.12
N SER A 264 28.87 -8.40 -0.09
CA SER A 264 29.00 -9.44 -1.11
C SER A 264 30.02 -9.01 -2.16
N ALA A 265 31.04 -9.84 -2.36
CA ALA A 265 31.99 -9.69 -3.46
C ALA A 265 31.30 -9.73 -4.83
N LEU A 266 30.09 -10.29 -4.93
CA LEU A 266 29.32 -10.38 -6.18
C LEU A 266 28.81 -9.02 -6.66
N THR A 267 28.45 -8.13 -5.72
CA THR A 267 27.74 -6.90 -6.06
C THR A 267 28.62 -5.66 -5.98
N GLY A 268 29.74 -5.73 -5.23
CA GLY A 268 30.55 -4.55 -4.90
C GLY A 268 29.78 -3.49 -4.09
N LEU A 269 28.54 -3.79 -3.68
CA LEU A 269 27.67 -2.91 -2.90
C LEU A 269 28.16 -2.84 -1.47
N VAL A 270 28.16 -1.63 -0.93
CA VAL A 270 28.47 -1.35 0.48
C VAL A 270 27.18 -1.18 1.31
N TYR A 271 26.00 -1.31 0.69
CA TYR A 271 24.70 -1.09 1.34
C TYR A 271 24.11 -2.41 1.85
N PRO A 272 24.11 -2.67 3.17
CA PRO A 272 23.47 -3.84 3.73
C PRO A 272 21.94 -3.67 3.70
N SER A 273 21.22 -4.47 2.90
CA SER A 273 19.74 -4.50 2.91
C SER A 273 19.23 -5.84 3.41
N SER A 274 17.99 -5.92 3.93
CA SER A 274 17.47 -7.21 4.40
C SER A 274 17.29 -8.21 3.26
N VAL A 275 16.73 -7.74 2.15
CA VAL A 275 16.63 -8.49 0.89
C VAL A 275 17.21 -7.66 -0.24
N VAL A 276 18.12 -8.24 -1.02
CA VAL A 276 18.68 -7.64 -2.24
C VAL A 276 18.31 -8.51 -3.44
N VAL A 277 17.66 -7.89 -4.43
CA VAL A 277 17.44 -8.44 -5.76
C VAL A 277 18.50 -7.86 -6.69
N TYR A 278 19.36 -8.70 -7.25
CA TYR A 278 20.52 -8.26 -8.02
C TYR A 278 20.49 -8.84 -9.42
N GLN A 279 20.38 -7.97 -10.43
CA GLN A 279 20.39 -8.36 -11.85
C GLN A 279 19.39 -9.48 -12.19
N ALA A 280 18.24 -9.51 -11.50
CA ALA A 280 17.24 -10.55 -11.69
C ALA A 280 15.98 -10.00 -12.37
N ASN A 281 15.36 -10.84 -13.17
CA ASN A 281 14.11 -10.55 -13.86
C ASN A 281 12.93 -11.31 -13.22
N TYR A 282 11.77 -10.66 -13.13
CA TYR A 282 10.51 -11.25 -12.69
C TYR A 282 10.57 -11.80 -11.25
N VAL A 283 11.08 -10.98 -10.33
CA VAL A 283 11.14 -11.34 -8.91
C VAL A 283 9.90 -10.83 -8.18
N LYS A 284 9.29 -11.68 -7.36
CA LYS A 284 8.13 -11.31 -6.53
C LYS A 284 8.44 -11.46 -5.04
N ILE A 285 8.10 -10.44 -4.27
CA ILE A 285 8.20 -10.41 -2.81
C ILE A 285 6.79 -10.09 -2.29
N ILE A 286 6.09 -11.10 -1.77
CA ILE A 286 4.65 -11.03 -1.50
C ILE A 286 4.33 -11.38 -0.05
N GLY A 287 3.60 -10.51 0.65
CA GLY A 287 3.05 -10.81 1.96
C GLY A 287 4.07 -10.73 3.11
N ILE A 288 5.31 -10.29 2.83
CA ILE A 288 6.41 -10.42 3.79
C ILE A 288 6.38 -9.31 4.81
N ARG A 289 6.58 -9.67 6.08
CA ARG A 289 6.88 -8.71 7.13
C ARG A 289 8.39 -8.59 7.31
N ILE A 290 8.95 -7.40 7.17
CA ILE A 290 10.34 -7.07 7.53
C ILE A 290 10.29 -6.13 8.73
N ASP A 291 10.97 -6.51 9.80
CA ASP A 291 11.08 -5.72 11.02
C ASP A 291 12.55 -5.43 11.31
N GLN A 292 12.95 -4.17 11.10
CA GLN A 292 14.32 -3.69 11.36
C GLN A 292 14.42 -2.87 12.66
N SER A 293 13.42 -2.96 13.55
CA SER A 293 13.41 -2.18 14.79
C SER A 293 14.62 -2.43 15.69
N GLN A 294 15.20 -3.63 15.64
CA GLN A 294 16.39 -4.02 16.39
C GLN A 294 17.71 -3.64 15.71
N LEU A 295 17.69 -3.28 14.43
CA LEU A 295 18.89 -3.01 13.65
C LEU A 295 19.55 -1.71 14.13
N THR A 296 20.87 -1.71 14.27
CA THR A 296 21.65 -0.52 14.67
C THR A 296 22.51 0.03 13.52
N THR A 297 22.72 -0.77 12.48
CA THR A 297 23.44 -0.37 11.26
C THR A 297 22.61 0.69 10.53
N ALA A 298 23.22 1.84 10.21
CA ALA A 298 22.57 2.91 9.43
C ALA A 298 22.44 2.52 7.96
N ASN A 299 21.53 3.19 7.22
CA ASN A 299 21.35 3.08 5.77
C ASN A 299 21.14 1.64 5.29
N CYS A 300 20.33 0.89 6.03
CA CYS A 300 19.95 -0.47 5.66
C CYS A 300 18.55 -0.52 5.07
N ASP A 301 18.44 -0.84 3.78
CA ASP A 301 17.13 -0.89 3.15
C ASP A 301 16.36 -2.13 3.60
N GLY A 302 15.03 -2.05 3.60
CA GLY A 302 14.16 -3.21 3.76
C GLY A 302 14.34 -4.16 2.58
N ILE A 303 13.95 -3.69 1.40
CA ILE A 303 14.06 -4.42 0.13
C ILE A 303 14.78 -3.53 -0.88
N LEU A 304 15.87 -4.01 -1.47
CA LEU A 304 16.63 -3.33 -2.51
C LEU A 304 16.59 -4.13 -3.81
N PHE A 305 16.07 -3.54 -4.88
CA PHE A 305 16.27 -4.00 -6.25
C PHE A 305 17.41 -3.19 -6.87
N TYR A 306 18.41 -3.87 -7.43
CA TYR A 306 19.66 -3.25 -7.86
C TYR A 306 20.10 -3.74 -9.24
N LYS A 307 20.80 -2.86 -9.98
CA LYS A 307 21.48 -3.12 -11.27
C LYS A 307 20.58 -3.78 -12.30
N ASN A 308 19.74 -3.00 -12.97
CA ASN A 308 18.90 -3.51 -14.06
C ASN A 308 18.00 -4.70 -13.65
N SER A 309 17.58 -4.77 -12.38
CA SER A 309 16.56 -5.73 -12.00
C SER A 309 15.23 -5.32 -12.61
N THR A 310 14.56 -6.25 -13.29
CA THR A 310 13.40 -5.95 -14.14
C THR A 310 12.16 -6.71 -13.68
N ASN A 311 10.98 -6.17 -13.90
CA ASN A 311 9.70 -6.80 -13.53
C ASN A 311 9.62 -7.17 -12.04
N GLY A 312 10.19 -6.31 -11.17
CA GLY A 312 10.19 -6.52 -9.72
C GLY A 312 8.82 -6.20 -9.11
N ILE A 313 8.24 -7.15 -8.38
CA ILE A 313 6.95 -7.00 -7.72
C ILE A 313 7.12 -7.07 -6.21
N VAL A 314 6.77 -6.00 -5.50
CA VAL A 314 6.65 -6.00 -4.03
C VAL A 314 5.19 -5.76 -3.68
N SER A 315 4.52 -6.74 -3.08
CA SER A 315 3.10 -6.59 -2.78
C SER A 315 2.65 -7.14 -1.44
N ASN A 316 1.60 -6.56 -0.88
CA ASN A 316 0.99 -6.99 0.39
C ASN A 316 2.00 -7.12 1.55
N SER A 317 3.14 -6.44 1.47
CA SER A 317 4.24 -6.58 2.41
C SER A 317 4.20 -5.49 3.47
N ARG A 318 4.75 -5.77 4.65
CA ARG A 318 4.82 -4.83 5.77
C ARG A 318 6.28 -4.59 6.16
N ILE A 319 6.80 -3.39 5.94
CA ILE A 319 8.17 -3.02 6.30
C ILE A 319 8.12 -2.02 7.45
N VAL A 320 8.78 -2.36 8.56
CA VAL A 320 8.76 -1.58 9.80
C VAL A 320 10.18 -1.19 10.20
N SER A 321 10.36 0.11 10.46
CA SER A 321 11.55 0.70 11.06
C SER A 321 12.85 0.49 10.27
N SER A 322 12.79 0.55 8.92
CA SER A 322 13.99 0.46 8.09
C SER A 322 15.01 1.54 8.46
N LYS A 323 16.31 1.19 8.41
CA LYS A 323 17.40 2.13 8.74
C LYS A 323 17.92 2.92 7.53
N GLY A 324 17.63 2.43 6.33
CA GLY A 324 17.69 3.15 5.06
C GLY A 324 16.28 3.31 4.54
N ASP A 325 16.08 2.99 3.27
CA ASP A 325 14.79 3.05 2.60
C ASP A 325 13.97 1.79 2.86
N ALA A 326 12.64 1.86 2.91
CA ALA A 326 11.86 0.64 3.15
C ALA A 326 11.83 -0.26 1.90
N ILE A 327 11.58 0.34 0.73
CA ILE A 327 11.63 -0.32 -0.59
C ILE A 327 12.39 0.58 -1.54
N HIS A 328 13.47 0.07 -2.13
CA HIS A 328 14.37 0.83 -2.98
C HIS A 328 14.59 0.12 -4.32
N PHE A 329 14.38 0.80 -5.43
CA PHE A 329 14.75 0.35 -6.77
C PHE A 329 15.84 1.27 -7.33
N TYR A 330 17.02 0.73 -7.61
CA TYR A 330 18.22 1.49 -7.89
C TYR A 330 18.95 1.03 -9.17
N ASP A 331 19.48 1.99 -9.92
CA ASP A 331 20.38 1.81 -11.07
C ASP A 331 19.79 0.96 -12.20
N GLY A 332 18.88 1.57 -12.96
CA GLY A 332 18.33 1.00 -14.20
C GLY A 332 17.23 -0.05 -13.99
N CYS A 333 16.63 -0.12 -12.81
CA CYS A 333 15.54 -1.06 -12.55
C CYS A 333 14.26 -0.63 -13.31
N ASN A 334 13.51 -1.57 -13.86
CA ASN A 334 12.33 -1.22 -14.67
C ASN A 334 11.14 -2.16 -14.48
N ASP A 335 9.98 -1.71 -14.98
CA ASP A 335 8.74 -2.48 -14.97
C ASP A 335 8.32 -2.91 -13.54
N ALA A 336 8.63 -2.06 -12.56
CA ALA A 336 8.41 -2.33 -11.13
C ALA A 336 6.94 -2.17 -10.73
N GLN A 337 6.45 -3.04 -9.85
CA GLN A 337 5.11 -2.95 -9.26
C GLN A 337 5.21 -3.00 -7.73
N ILE A 338 4.90 -1.89 -7.08
CA ILE A 338 4.95 -1.73 -5.63
C ILE A 338 3.52 -1.48 -5.15
N THR A 339 2.82 -2.54 -4.76
CA THR A 339 1.36 -2.48 -4.53
C THR A 339 0.88 -3.00 -3.18
N LYS A 340 -0.03 -2.28 -2.52
CA LYS A 340 -0.67 -2.72 -1.25
C LYS A 340 0.30 -2.99 -0.10
N ASN A 341 1.44 -2.30 -0.06
CA ASN A 341 2.40 -2.43 1.02
C ASN A 341 2.08 -1.48 2.17
N THR A 342 2.50 -1.85 3.38
CA THR A 342 2.48 -0.96 4.56
C THR A 342 3.92 -0.68 4.98
N VAL A 343 4.35 0.57 4.87
CA VAL A 343 5.66 1.05 5.31
C VAL A 343 5.47 1.95 6.52
N THR A 344 6.23 1.72 7.58
CA THR A 344 6.14 2.55 8.79
C THR A 344 7.51 2.77 9.44
N GLY A 345 7.89 4.02 9.71
CA GLY A 345 9.05 4.32 10.54
C GLY A 345 10.40 4.25 9.82
N SER A 346 10.44 4.44 8.50
CA SER A 346 11.70 4.43 7.73
C SER A 346 12.61 5.59 8.15
N ALA A 347 13.90 5.34 8.33
CA ALA A 347 14.88 6.36 8.72
C ALA A 347 15.37 7.22 7.55
N LEU A 348 15.13 6.77 6.31
CA LEU A 348 15.24 7.58 5.10
C LEU A 348 13.87 7.62 4.42
N ASP A 349 13.74 7.09 3.21
CA ASP A 349 12.52 7.14 2.43
C ASP A 349 11.64 5.92 2.66
N GLY A 350 10.34 6.09 2.44
CA GLY A 350 9.42 4.95 2.47
C GLY A 350 9.62 4.07 1.25
N ILE A 351 9.45 4.67 0.07
CA ILE A 351 9.62 4.01 -1.22
C ILE A 351 10.47 4.93 -2.09
N LEU A 352 11.65 4.46 -2.51
CA LEU A 352 12.57 5.20 -3.37
C LEU A 352 12.71 4.50 -4.73
N PHE A 353 12.48 5.25 -5.81
CA PHE A 353 12.67 4.81 -7.19
C PHE A 353 13.73 5.67 -7.87
N HIS A 354 14.92 5.12 -8.10
CA HIS A 354 16.16 5.87 -8.25
C HIS A 354 16.94 5.55 -9.53
N ALA A 355 17.73 6.51 -10.02
CA ALA A 355 18.90 6.27 -10.88
C ALA A 355 18.61 5.52 -12.21
N ARG A 356 18.05 6.20 -13.22
CA ARG A 356 17.62 5.65 -14.54
C ARG A 356 16.55 4.58 -14.47
N SER A 357 15.87 4.43 -13.35
CA SER A 357 14.79 3.45 -13.26
C SER A 357 13.56 3.96 -14.01
N TYR A 358 12.79 3.09 -14.67
CA TYR A 358 11.64 3.53 -15.48
C TYR A 358 10.47 2.56 -15.51
N ARG A 359 9.29 3.06 -15.89
CA ARG A 359 8.03 2.29 -15.99
C ARG A 359 7.67 1.59 -14.68
N ALA A 360 7.49 2.36 -13.60
CA ALA A 360 7.06 1.83 -12.32
C ALA A 360 5.61 2.19 -11.99
N VAL A 361 4.94 1.29 -11.27
CA VAL A 361 3.62 1.53 -10.69
C VAL A 361 3.70 1.36 -9.17
N ILE A 362 3.48 2.46 -8.45
CA ILE A 362 3.44 2.52 -6.99
C ILE A 362 1.98 2.76 -6.58
N SER A 363 1.27 1.69 -6.20
CA SER A 363 -0.18 1.78 -5.97
C SER A 363 -0.69 1.26 -4.63
N ASP A 364 -1.72 1.91 -4.09
CA ASP A 364 -2.48 1.42 -2.94
C ASP A 364 -1.63 1.13 -1.68
N ASN A 365 -0.48 1.79 -1.54
CA ASN A 365 0.41 1.61 -0.39
C ASN A 365 -0.02 2.53 0.76
N ILE A 366 0.27 2.10 1.99
CA ILE A 366 0.17 2.92 3.20
C ILE A 366 1.60 3.23 3.64
N VAL A 367 2.04 4.48 3.52
CA VAL A 367 3.39 4.91 3.90
C VAL A 367 3.30 5.93 5.02
N ARG A 368 3.90 5.60 6.17
CA ARG A 368 3.79 6.45 7.37
C ARG A 368 5.10 6.65 8.12
N ASN A 369 5.21 7.80 8.76
CA ASN A 369 6.28 8.13 9.70
C ASN A 369 7.67 7.89 9.12
N THR A 370 7.89 8.25 7.86
CA THR A 370 9.23 8.22 7.25
C THR A 370 9.97 9.48 7.67
N ALA A 371 11.30 9.40 7.81
CA ALA A 371 12.09 10.51 8.30
C ALA A 371 12.38 11.57 7.23
N ILE A 372 12.44 11.19 5.94
CA ILE A 372 12.73 12.10 4.82
C ILE A 372 11.52 12.18 3.88
N VAL A 373 11.36 11.24 2.93
CA VAL A 373 10.26 11.25 1.96
C VAL A 373 9.47 9.93 2.00
N PRO A 374 8.15 9.95 2.16
CA PRO A 374 7.31 8.75 2.02
C PRO A 374 7.47 8.08 0.66
N ILE A 375 7.39 8.83 -0.44
CA ILE A 375 7.60 8.32 -1.80
C ILE A 375 8.49 9.29 -2.58
N GLU A 376 9.63 8.79 -3.06
CA GLU A 376 10.59 9.57 -3.83
C GLU A 376 10.88 8.93 -5.19
N ILE A 377 10.94 9.78 -6.22
CA ILE A 377 11.30 9.43 -7.59
C ILE A 377 12.46 10.33 -7.98
N GLU A 378 13.67 9.81 -7.86
CA GLU A 378 14.89 10.61 -7.96
C GLU A 378 15.76 10.16 -9.14
N GLY A 379 16.15 11.13 -9.97
CA GLY A 379 17.03 10.93 -11.11
C GLY A 379 18.52 11.18 -10.81
N ARG A 380 18.89 11.61 -9.61
CA ARG A 380 20.27 11.97 -9.25
C ARG A 380 21.09 10.72 -8.93
N ILE A 381 22.34 10.61 -9.39
CA ILE A 381 23.30 9.65 -8.82
C ILE A 381 24.36 10.35 -8.00
N GLY A 382 24.45 9.95 -6.73
CA GLY A 382 25.46 10.43 -5.80
C GLY A 382 25.14 11.82 -5.23
N THR A 383 26.08 12.38 -4.48
CA THR A 383 25.89 13.65 -3.76
C THR A 383 26.10 14.89 -4.63
N GLY A 384 26.25 14.74 -5.95
CA GLY A 384 26.51 15.82 -6.87
C GLY A 384 25.57 15.78 -8.07
N ASP A 385 25.05 16.94 -8.46
CA ASP A 385 24.08 17.11 -9.56
C ASP A 385 24.69 16.89 -10.96
N THR A 386 25.83 16.21 -11.06
CA THR A 386 26.59 16.06 -12.32
C THR A 386 26.23 14.80 -13.09
N ASP A 387 25.65 13.79 -12.44
CA ASP A 387 25.26 12.52 -13.08
C ASP A 387 23.73 12.37 -13.02
N LEU A 388 23.05 13.16 -13.85
CA LEU A 388 21.60 13.16 -13.98
C LEU A 388 21.15 11.99 -14.84
N GLN A 389 20.32 11.16 -14.22
CA GLN A 389 19.92 9.84 -14.68
C GLN A 389 18.42 9.70 -14.42
N PRO A 390 17.60 10.44 -15.19
CA PRO A 390 16.20 10.67 -14.87
C PRO A 390 15.41 9.37 -14.75
N CYS A 391 14.57 9.28 -13.72
CA CYS A 391 13.54 8.26 -13.69
C CYS A 391 12.39 8.67 -14.62
N THR A 392 11.81 7.70 -15.35
CA THR A 392 10.78 7.99 -16.37
C THR A 392 9.56 7.08 -16.30
N ASP A 393 8.40 7.61 -16.71
CA ASP A 393 7.14 6.86 -16.83
C ASP A 393 6.69 6.19 -15.51
N VAL A 394 6.76 6.92 -14.40
CA VAL A 394 6.36 6.41 -13.07
C VAL A 394 4.94 6.84 -12.72
N VAL A 395 4.11 5.89 -12.30
CA VAL A 395 2.73 6.12 -11.85
C VAL A 395 2.63 5.90 -10.34
N VAL A 396 2.22 6.92 -9.59
CA VAL A 396 1.95 6.88 -8.15
C VAL A 396 0.46 7.07 -7.92
N THR A 397 -0.26 6.02 -7.54
CA THR A 397 -1.73 6.08 -7.48
C THR A 397 -2.38 5.40 -6.27
N GLY A 398 -3.43 6.00 -5.71
CA GLY A 398 -4.22 5.35 -4.63
C GLY A 398 -3.48 5.18 -3.29
N ASN A 399 -2.33 5.81 -3.09
CA ASN A 399 -1.54 5.66 -1.87
C ASN A 399 -2.09 6.52 -0.72
N VAL A 400 -1.91 6.06 0.51
CA VAL A 400 -2.17 6.82 1.74
C VAL A 400 -0.84 7.16 2.39
N ILE A 401 -0.48 8.44 2.38
CA ILE A 401 0.78 8.97 2.87
C ILE A 401 0.49 9.83 4.09
N SER A 402 1.09 9.51 5.24
CA SER A 402 0.84 10.30 6.44
C SER A 402 1.95 10.26 7.48
N ASN A 403 2.22 11.38 8.14
CA ASN A 403 3.02 11.39 9.37
C ASN A 403 2.18 11.69 10.60
N ASP A 404 2.40 10.94 11.67
CA ASP A 404 1.74 11.12 12.97
C ASP A 404 2.25 12.38 13.67
N THR A 405 3.53 12.68 13.46
CA THR A 405 4.21 13.85 13.99
C THR A 405 4.63 14.76 12.85
N PHE A 406 4.31 16.04 12.99
CA PHE A 406 4.58 17.04 11.96
C PHE A 406 6.07 17.35 11.91
N TYR A 407 6.79 16.68 11.01
CA TYR A 407 8.26 16.81 10.88
C TYR A 407 8.71 17.52 9.61
N GLY A 408 7.88 18.32 8.92
CA GLY A 408 8.36 19.02 7.71
C GLY A 408 8.93 18.07 6.64
N ASN A 409 8.54 16.80 6.69
CA ASN A 409 8.95 15.77 5.75
C ASN A 409 8.19 15.99 4.44
N GLN A 410 8.86 15.70 3.33
CA GLN A 410 8.24 15.69 2.00
C GLN A 410 7.09 14.68 1.98
N GLY A 411 6.09 14.87 1.11
CA GLY A 411 5.03 13.88 0.91
C GLY A 411 5.38 12.94 -0.23
N ILE A 412 5.30 13.45 -1.46
CA ILE A 412 5.84 12.79 -2.65
C ILE A 412 6.89 13.73 -3.27
N MET A 413 8.11 13.25 -3.48
CA MET A 413 9.15 14.02 -4.16
C MET A 413 9.41 13.46 -5.55
N ILE A 414 9.47 14.38 -6.52
CA ILE A 414 9.93 14.11 -7.88
C ILE A 414 11.15 14.97 -8.11
N ASP A 415 12.29 14.32 -8.26
CA ASP A 415 13.56 14.99 -8.42
C ASP A 415 14.24 14.52 -9.71
N TRP A 416 14.58 15.47 -10.58
CA TRP A 416 15.22 15.26 -11.88
C TRP A 416 14.61 14.15 -12.74
N SER A 417 13.28 14.01 -12.71
CA SER A 417 12.56 12.89 -13.33
C SER A 417 11.50 13.38 -14.31
N SER A 418 11.00 12.50 -15.20
CA SER A 418 10.02 12.91 -16.20
C SER A 418 8.91 11.90 -16.47
N GLY A 419 7.79 12.36 -17.01
CA GLY A 419 6.65 11.47 -17.32
C GLY A 419 6.02 10.86 -16.07
N VAL A 420 6.04 11.58 -14.95
CA VAL A 420 5.51 11.09 -13.67
C VAL A 420 4.02 11.44 -13.55
N VAL A 421 3.20 10.45 -13.19
CA VAL A 421 1.75 10.62 -12.96
C VAL A 421 1.43 10.34 -11.49
N ILE A 422 0.96 11.34 -10.76
CA ILE A 422 0.51 11.25 -9.36
C ILE A 422 -1.01 11.41 -9.32
N SER A 423 -1.74 10.33 -9.05
CA SER A 423 -3.21 10.36 -9.11
C SER A 423 -3.93 9.67 -7.95
N GLY A 424 -5.01 10.25 -7.42
CA GLY A 424 -5.87 9.53 -6.47
C GLY A 424 -5.22 9.20 -5.13
N ASN A 425 -4.15 9.88 -4.74
CA ASN A 425 -3.47 9.66 -3.45
C ASN A 425 -4.09 10.52 -2.35
N THR A 426 -4.00 10.06 -1.10
CA THR A 426 -4.35 10.83 0.10
C THR A 426 -3.08 11.16 0.87
N LEU A 427 -2.78 12.45 1.03
CA LEU A 427 -1.61 12.95 1.75
C LEU A 427 -2.07 13.67 3.01
N LYS A 428 -1.51 13.32 4.17
CA LYS A 428 -1.86 13.93 5.46
C LYS A 428 -0.63 14.32 6.29
N ASN A 429 -0.60 15.52 6.85
CA ASN A 429 0.48 15.97 7.75
C ASN A 429 1.90 15.88 7.13
N VAL A 430 2.03 16.14 5.83
CA VAL A 430 3.30 16.13 5.08
C VAL A 430 3.42 17.39 4.20
N LEU A 431 4.60 17.62 3.61
CA LEU A 431 4.76 18.58 2.51
C LEU A 431 4.31 17.94 1.19
N GLY A 432 2.99 17.89 0.95
CA GLY A 432 2.34 17.60 -0.34
C GLY A 432 3.16 16.87 -1.41
N VAL A 433 3.26 17.45 -2.60
CA VAL A 433 4.11 17.00 -3.71
C VAL A 433 5.21 18.03 -3.94
N GLN A 434 6.44 17.60 -4.11
CA GLN A 434 7.57 18.45 -4.51
C GLN A 434 8.10 18.01 -5.87
N CYS A 435 8.44 18.98 -6.71
CA CYS A 435 8.93 18.78 -8.07
C CYS A 435 10.17 19.64 -8.30
N ILE A 436 11.32 18.99 -8.38
CA ILE A 436 12.64 19.61 -8.53
C ILE A 436 13.20 19.12 -9.87
N GLY A 437 13.38 20.02 -10.84
CA GLY A 437 13.84 19.62 -12.18
C GLY A 437 12.95 18.59 -12.89
N ALA A 438 11.69 18.49 -12.47
CA ALA A 438 10.77 17.49 -12.99
C ALA A 438 10.19 17.94 -14.34
N SER A 439 9.89 17.03 -15.25
CA SER A 439 9.26 17.38 -16.52
C SER A 439 8.12 16.46 -16.96
N ASN A 440 7.12 17.01 -17.66
CA ASN A 440 5.96 16.24 -18.14
C ASN A 440 5.24 15.50 -16.99
N THR A 441 5.10 16.17 -15.84
CA THR A 441 4.49 15.59 -14.63
C THR A 441 3.02 15.96 -14.55
N SER A 442 2.16 15.00 -14.23
CA SER A 442 0.74 15.22 -13.93
C SER A 442 0.43 14.90 -12.46
N ILE A 443 -0.22 15.81 -11.76
CA ILE A 443 -0.67 15.68 -10.38
C ILE A 443 -2.18 15.89 -10.36
N SER A 444 -2.96 14.82 -10.25
CA SER A 444 -4.42 14.94 -10.34
C SER A 444 -5.24 14.13 -9.35
N HIS A 445 -6.46 14.55 -9.05
CA HIS A 445 -7.39 13.77 -8.21
C HIS A 445 -6.85 13.37 -6.82
N ASN A 446 -5.83 14.07 -6.30
CA ASN A 446 -5.28 13.77 -4.98
C ASN A 446 -6.04 14.55 -3.89
N THR A 447 -6.10 13.98 -2.69
CA THR A 447 -6.65 14.62 -1.48
C THR A 447 -5.51 14.98 -0.54
N PHE A 448 -5.45 16.25 -0.14
CA PHE A 448 -4.44 16.74 0.79
C PHE A 448 -5.11 17.25 2.05
N GLU A 449 -4.77 16.66 3.19
CA GLU A 449 -5.32 16.97 4.50
C GLU A 449 -4.20 17.53 5.38
N GLU A 450 -4.36 18.75 5.89
CA GLU A 450 -3.41 19.30 6.88
C GLU A 450 -1.94 19.33 6.41
N CYS A 451 -1.72 19.45 5.09
CA CYS A 451 -0.39 19.50 4.49
C CYS A 451 0.23 20.92 4.55
N TRP A 452 1.55 21.02 4.76
CA TRP A 452 2.20 22.33 4.98
C TRP A 452 2.46 23.11 3.69
N ASN A 453 2.75 22.42 2.59
CA ASN A 453 2.81 22.95 1.23
C ASN A 453 2.34 21.86 0.29
N LEU A 454 1.67 22.22 -0.80
CA LEU A 454 0.92 21.24 -1.59
C LEU A 454 1.64 20.78 -2.85
N ALA A 455 2.15 21.74 -3.60
CA ALA A 455 2.91 21.50 -4.82
C ALA A 455 4.04 22.52 -4.83
N VAL A 456 5.22 22.12 -4.36
CA VAL A 456 6.41 22.98 -4.40
C VAL A 456 7.17 22.61 -5.65
N PHE A 457 7.14 23.52 -6.62
CA PHE A 457 8.09 23.50 -7.72
C PHE A 457 9.21 24.40 -7.29
N SER A 458 10.39 23.86 -7.08
CA SER A 458 11.53 24.65 -6.66
C SER A 458 12.76 24.22 -7.44
N ALA A 459 13.54 25.19 -7.88
CA ALA A 459 14.97 24.95 -8.02
C ALA A 459 15.49 24.61 -6.62
N GLU A 460 16.24 23.51 -6.49
CA GLU A 460 17.02 23.31 -5.28
C GLU A 460 17.87 24.55 -5.03
N GLY A 461 18.08 24.90 -3.76
CA GLY A 461 18.83 26.10 -3.35
C GLY A 461 20.30 26.16 -3.80
N PHE A 462 20.70 25.30 -4.74
CA PHE A 462 22.08 25.09 -5.17
C PHE A 462 22.42 25.75 -6.49
N THR A 463 21.52 25.91 -7.49
CA THR A 463 21.81 26.72 -8.69
C THR A 463 20.54 27.22 -9.39
N SER A 464 20.62 28.37 -10.08
CA SER A 464 19.57 28.92 -10.94
C SER A 464 19.26 28.10 -12.22
N GLN A 465 19.78 26.87 -12.34
CA GLN A 465 19.77 26.10 -13.59
C GLN A 465 18.69 25.01 -13.66
N VAL A 466 17.97 24.74 -12.57
CA VAL A 466 17.00 23.64 -12.53
C VAL A 466 15.59 24.18 -12.79
N THR A 467 15.06 23.91 -13.98
CA THR A 467 13.70 24.34 -14.37
C THR A 467 12.79 23.14 -14.53
N SER A 468 11.71 23.09 -13.74
CA SER A 468 10.64 22.10 -13.93
C SER A 468 9.80 22.48 -15.16
N LYS A 469 9.38 21.50 -15.96
CA LYS A 469 8.71 21.75 -17.26
C LYS A 469 7.40 21.00 -17.45
N ASN A 470 6.42 21.60 -18.10
CA ASN A 470 5.15 20.93 -18.48
C ASN A 470 4.48 20.22 -17.28
N ILE A 471 4.32 20.92 -16.16
CA ILE A 471 3.66 20.38 -14.98
C ILE A 471 2.16 20.66 -15.04
N VAL A 472 1.34 19.64 -14.85
CA VAL A 472 -0.13 19.75 -14.78
C VAL A 472 -0.60 19.41 -13.37
N VAL A 473 -1.34 20.31 -12.72
CA VAL A 473 -1.99 20.13 -11.42
C VAL A 473 -3.50 20.24 -11.61
N ASP A 474 -4.22 19.12 -11.66
CA ASP A 474 -5.62 19.09 -12.08
C ASP A 474 -6.56 18.36 -11.10
N ALA A 475 -7.75 18.89 -10.85
CA ALA A 475 -8.80 18.15 -10.14
C ALA A 475 -8.44 17.64 -8.72
N ASN A 476 -7.53 18.29 -8.00
CA ASN A 476 -7.16 17.90 -6.64
C ASN A 476 -8.08 18.56 -5.58
N VAL A 477 -8.18 17.94 -4.40
CA VAL A 477 -8.94 18.44 -3.24
C VAL A 477 -7.99 18.79 -2.11
N PHE A 478 -8.10 20.01 -1.60
CA PHE A 478 -7.23 20.53 -0.54
C PHE A 478 -8.07 20.90 0.67
N ASN A 479 -7.87 20.19 1.77
CA ASN A 479 -8.54 20.40 3.04
C ASN A 479 -7.48 20.84 4.07
N LEU A 480 -7.15 22.14 4.07
CA LEU A 480 -6.07 22.68 4.90
C LEU A 480 -6.63 23.44 6.10
N SER A 481 -6.21 23.04 7.30
CA SER A 481 -6.43 23.80 8.53
C SER A 481 -5.29 24.79 8.76
N ALA A 482 -5.58 25.90 9.42
CA ALA A 482 -4.56 26.87 9.80
C ALA A 482 -3.61 26.20 10.80
N TYR A 483 -2.34 26.02 10.45
CA TYR A 483 -1.38 25.42 11.37
C TYR A 483 -0.93 26.46 12.42
N PRO A 484 -1.20 26.25 13.72
CA PRO A 484 -0.80 27.17 14.77
C PRO A 484 0.71 27.02 15.01
N GLY A 485 1.51 27.97 14.51
CA GLY A 485 2.92 28.10 14.88
C GLY A 485 3.94 28.16 13.75
N SER A 486 3.52 28.10 12.48
CA SER A 486 4.44 28.35 11.36
C SER A 486 4.24 29.76 10.79
N PRO A 487 5.17 30.71 11.03
CA PRO A 487 5.10 32.07 10.49
C PRO A 487 5.47 32.13 9.00
N ARG A 488 5.74 30.99 8.35
CA ARG A 488 6.20 30.97 6.95
C ARG A 488 5.02 30.88 5.98
N TRP A 489 5.20 31.57 4.85
CA TRP A 489 4.32 31.68 3.71
C TRP A 489 3.84 30.31 3.20
N ASN A 490 2.70 29.87 3.72
CA ASN A 490 2.01 28.63 3.36
C ASN A 490 1.26 28.86 2.05
N GLY A 491 1.97 28.75 0.92
CA GLY A 491 1.33 28.69 -0.39
C GLY A 491 0.88 27.26 -0.64
N VAL A 492 -0.36 27.07 -1.11
CA VAL A 492 -0.83 25.76 -1.57
C VAL A 492 0.09 25.35 -2.73
N ILE A 493 0.02 26.09 -3.82
CA ILE A 493 0.84 25.83 -5.00
C ILE A 493 1.95 26.87 -5.04
N THR A 494 3.20 26.43 -4.88
CA THR A 494 4.38 27.29 -4.98
C THR A 494 5.10 27.02 -6.27
N LEU A 495 5.02 27.92 -7.26
CA LEU A 495 5.79 27.80 -8.50
C LEU A 495 7.08 28.60 -8.40
N ASP A 496 8.22 27.92 -8.46
CA ASP A 496 9.55 28.51 -8.55
C ASP A 496 10.35 27.75 -9.62
N ALA A 497 10.88 28.49 -10.59
CA ALA A 497 11.61 27.99 -11.77
C ALA A 497 10.81 26.96 -12.59
N VAL A 498 9.61 27.34 -13.05
CA VAL A 498 8.76 26.45 -13.87
C VAL A 498 8.52 27.03 -15.26
N ASP A 499 8.69 26.21 -16.29
CA ASP A 499 8.33 26.53 -17.68
C ASP A 499 7.20 25.61 -18.17
N GLY A 500 5.99 26.14 -18.30
CA GLY A 500 4.80 25.39 -18.66
C GLY A 500 4.15 24.73 -17.46
N ALA A 501 3.49 25.52 -16.60
CA ALA A 501 2.66 24.99 -15.51
C ALA A 501 1.17 25.21 -15.81
N THR A 502 0.36 24.16 -15.75
CA THR A 502 -1.11 24.27 -15.83
C THR A 502 -1.73 23.82 -14.51
N VAL A 503 -2.54 24.66 -13.90
CA VAL A 503 -3.32 24.39 -12.69
C VAL A 503 -4.80 24.48 -13.08
N SER A 504 -5.59 23.41 -12.95
CA SER A 504 -7.00 23.44 -13.33
C SER A 504 -7.92 22.60 -12.45
N ASN A 505 -9.21 22.92 -12.41
CA ASN A 505 -10.25 22.15 -11.74
C ASN A 505 -10.00 21.82 -10.25
N ASN A 506 -9.11 22.53 -9.55
CA ASN A 506 -8.77 22.18 -8.17
C ASN A 506 -9.76 22.79 -7.16
N THR A 507 -10.05 22.07 -6.07
CA THR A 507 -10.90 22.53 -4.98
C THR A 507 -10.06 22.86 -3.75
N MET A 508 -9.97 24.14 -3.40
CA MET A 508 -9.26 24.61 -2.18
C MET A 508 -10.25 24.95 -1.06
N LYS A 509 -10.26 24.15 0.02
CA LYS A 509 -10.90 24.47 1.30
C LYS A 509 -9.84 24.80 2.33
N ILE A 510 -9.64 26.08 2.59
CA ILE A 510 -8.49 26.54 3.37
C ILE A 510 -8.92 27.60 4.38
N ALA A 511 -8.60 27.35 5.65
CA ALA A 511 -8.73 28.36 6.70
C ALA A 511 -7.38 29.09 6.88
N ASN A 512 -7.36 30.41 6.66
CA ASN A 512 -6.25 31.31 7.04
C ASN A 512 -4.86 31.07 6.39
N LEU A 513 -4.74 30.52 5.17
CA LEU A 513 -3.44 30.37 4.46
C LEU A 513 -3.36 31.25 3.20
N THR A 514 -2.27 31.15 2.44
CA THR A 514 -2.10 31.79 1.13
C THR A 514 -2.44 30.79 0.03
N GLY A 515 -3.20 31.20 -0.99
CA GLY A 515 -3.72 30.30 -2.03
C GLY A 515 -2.62 29.79 -2.96
N ILE A 516 -2.22 30.61 -3.93
CA ILE A 516 -1.16 30.27 -4.89
C ILE A 516 -0.04 31.31 -4.76
N ALA A 517 1.21 30.86 -4.71
CA ALA A 517 2.37 31.73 -4.58
C ALA A 517 3.39 31.45 -5.69
N ILE A 518 3.81 32.49 -6.40
CA ILE A 518 4.92 32.44 -7.35
C ILE A 518 6.04 33.29 -6.75
N ARG A 519 7.20 32.69 -6.47
CA ARG A 519 8.26 33.29 -5.64
C ARG A 519 9.35 34.00 -6.45
N ARG A 520 10.05 34.91 -5.76
CA ARG A 520 10.83 36.07 -6.27
C ARG A 520 12.04 35.77 -7.16
N THR A 521 12.55 34.55 -7.23
CA THR A 521 13.91 34.32 -7.75
C THR A 521 13.99 33.65 -9.12
N ALA A 522 12.90 33.09 -9.62
CA ALA A 522 12.92 32.44 -10.93
C ALA A 522 11.79 32.91 -11.84
N THR A 523 12.11 32.96 -13.14
CA THR A 523 11.15 33.35 -14.17
C THR A 523 10.25 32.16 -14.44
N ALA A 524 9.04 32.17 -13.88
CA ALA A 524 8.03 31.19 -14.27
C ALA A 524 7.45 31.57 -15.65
N GLN A 525 7.38 30.61 -16.57
CA GLN A 525 6.89 30.83 -17.93
C GLN A 525 5.66 29.97 -18.19
N ASN A 526 4.74 30.48 -19.00
CA ASN A 526 3.60 29.72 -19.52
C ASN A 526 2.73 29.12 -18.41
N ILE A 527 2.34 29.95 -17.43
CA ILE A 527 1.50 29.53 -16.30
C ILE A 527 0.02 29.72 -16.66
N ALA A 528 -0.77 28.66 -16.57
CA ALA A 528 -2.21 28.70 -16.77
C ALA A 528 -2.96 28.25 -15.50
N VAL A 529 -3.85 29.06 -14.95
CA VAL A 529 -4.80 28.70 -13.88
C VAL A 529 -6.21 28.70 -14.48
N ARG A 530 -6.82 27.52 -14.72
CA ARG A 530 -8.04 27.40 -15.53
C ARG A 530 -9.20 26.65 -14.86
N ASN A 531 -10.38 26.78 -15.46
CA ASN A 531 -11.52 25.87 -15.38
C ASN A 531 -11.97 25.51 -13.95
N ASN A 532 -12.92 26.26 -13.39
CA ASN A 532 -13.62 25.97 -12.14
C ASN A 532 -12.72 25.74 -10.91
N THR A 533 -11.46 26.19 -10.92
CA THR A 533 -10.65 26.18 -9.71
C THR A 533 -11.30 27.14 -8.71
N THR A 534 -11.71 26.63 -7.54
CA THR A 534 -12.25 27.46 -6.47
C THR A 534 -11.08 27.89 -5.59
N VAL A 535 -10.65 29.14 -5.71
CA VAL A 535 -9.52 29.69 -4.96
C VAL A 535 -10.07 30.48 -3.77
N GLY A 536 -9.85 29.99 -2.55
CA GLY A 536 -10.35 30.62 -1.33
C GLY A 536 -9.48 31.74 -0.76
N ILE A 537 -8.37 32.15 -1.40
CA ILE A 537 -7.36 33.03 -0.76
C ILE A 537 -6.43 33.73 -1.77
N PRO A 538 -5.57 34.68 -1.33
CA PRO A 538 -4.80 35.53 -2.22
C PRO A 538 -3.84 34.74 -3.13
N LEU A 539 -3.80 35.15 -4.39
CA LEU A 539 -2.77 34.79 -5.36
C LEU A 539 -1.62 35.81 -5.26
N PHE A 540 -0.42 35.33 -4.97
CA PHE A 540 0.81 36.12 -4.94
C PHE A 540 1.67 35.83 -6.16
N VAL A 541 1.99 36.84 -6.94
CA VAL A 541 2.83 36.68 -8.14
C VAL A 541 3.98 37.67 -8.11
N SER A 542 5.22 37.18 -8.09
CA SER A 542 6.39 38.04 -8.27
C SER A 542 6.69 38.30 -9.76
N THR A 543 7.12 37.27 -10.48
CA THR A 543 7.66 37.34 -11.84
C THR A 543 7.12 36.19 -12.68
N ALA A 544 6.48 36.49 -13.81
CA ALA A 544 5.97 35.48 -14.73
C ALA A 544 5.90 36.01 -16.17
N ASN A 545 6.23 35.13 -17.12
CA ASN A 545 6.01 35.35 -18.54
C ASN A 545 4.84 34.50 -19.01
N ASN A 546 3.87 35.12 -19.70
CA ASN A 546 2.65 34.44 -20.18
C ASN A 546 1.86 33.74 -19.06
N MET A 547 1.24 34.54 -18.19
CA MET A 547 0.29 34.06 -17.19
C MET A 547 -1.15 34.17 -17.73
N VAL A 548 -1.91 33.09 -17.63
CA VAL A 548 -3.34 33.04 -17.96
C VAL A 548 -4.12 32.57 -16.75
N ILE A 549 -5.02 33.40 -16.22
CA ILE A 549 -5.96 33.06 -15.15
C ILE A 549 -7.35 33.14 -15.75
N SER A 550 -8.01 32.00 -15.98
CA SER A 550 -9.32 32.00 -16.62
C SER A 550 -10.35 30.99 -16.18
N GLY A 551 -11.62 31.38 -16.11
CA GLY A 551 -12.70 30.43 -15.80
C GLY A 551 -12.76 29.99 -14.34
N ASN A 552 -12.18 30.75 -13.41
CA ASN A 552 -12.10 30.37 -12.00
C ASN A 552 -13.21 30.99 -11.15
N THR A 553 -13.52 30.39 -9.99
CA THR A 553 -14.31 31.03 -8.94
C THR A 553 -13.38 31.43 -7.80
N ILE A 554 -13.29 32.71 -7.47
CA ILE A 554 -12.37 33.23 -6.46
C ILE A 554 -13.18 33.80 -5.31
N GLN A 555 -13.02 33.21 -4.13
CA GLN A 555 -13.65 33.63 -2.88
C GLN A 555 -12.53 34.01 -1.90
N SER A 556 -12.72 35.02 -1.07
CA SER A 556 -11.80 35.27 0.05
C SER A 556 -12.62 35.42 1.34
N PRO A 557 -12.32 34.60 2.37
CA PRO A 557 -13.14 34.55 3.58
C PRO A 557 -12.93 35.75 4.52
N PHE A 558 -11.98 36.67 4.26
CA PHE A 558 -11.57 37.69 5.23
C PHE A 558 -11.34 39.10 4.66
N GLY A 559 -11.88 39.42 3.48
CA GLY A 559 -11.75 40.77 2.90
C GLY A 559 -10.30 41.19 2.56
N ALA A 560 -9.37 40.23 2.55
CA ALA A 560 -8.00 40.46 2.12
C ALA A 560 -7.95 40.61 0.59
N PRO A 561 -6.95 41.34 0.04
CA PRO A 561 -6.78 41.44 -1.40
C PRO A 561 -6.64 40.06 -2.04
N ILE A 562 -7.46 39.74 -3.04
CA ILE A 562 -7.43 38.45 -3.74
C ILE A 562 -6.14 38.25 -4.52
N LEU A 563 -5.54 39.33 -5.00
CA LEU A 563 -4.41 39.27 -5.90
C LEU A 563 -3.44 40.35 -5.45
N THR A 564 -2.23 39.94 -5.09
CA THR A 564 -1.16 40.85 -4.68
C THR A 564 0.10 40.54 -5.48
N PHE A 565 0.73 41.56 -6.03
CA PHE A 565 1.98 41.42 -6.79
C PHE A 565 3.14 41.99 -5.96
N PRO A 566 3.83 41.20 -5.13
CA PRO A 566 4.81 41.71 -4.17
C PRO A 566 6.15 42.17 -4.79
N SER A 567 6.42 41.90 -6.08
CA SER A 567 7.46 42.57 -6.91
C SER A 567 7.74 41.78 -8.19
N GLY A 568 7.93 42.45 -9.32
CA GLY A 568 8.57 41.86 -10.51
C GLY A 568 7.93 42.30 -11.83
N ASN A 569 8.48 41.84 -12.95
CA ASN A 569 7.95 42.14 -14.28
C ASN A 569 7.03 41.00 -14.77
N LEU A 570 5.90 41.37 -15.35
CA LEU A 570 4.96 40.49 -16.02
C LEU A 570 4.87 40.86 -17.49
N SER A 571 5.34 40.01 -18.40
CA SER A 571 5.31 40.34 -19.84
C SER A 571 3.92 40.20 -20.47
N ASN A 572 3.12 39.24 -20.00
CA ASN A 572 1.79 38.98 -20.52
C ASN A 572 0.92 38.34 -19.44
N LEU A 573 -0.09 39.06 -18.96
CA LEU A 573 -1.07 38.63 -17.97
C LEU A 573 -2.47 38.67 -18.61
N VAL A 574 -3.08 37.50 -18.78
CA VAL A 574 -4.47 37.35 -19.22
C VAL A 574 -5.30 36.93 -18.02
N PHE A 575 -6.25 37.75 -17.61
CA PHE A 575 -7.18 37.49 -16.52
C PHE A 575 -8.61 37.56 -17.08
N THR A 576 -9.22 36.40 -17.39
CA THR A 576 -10.47 36.38 -18.14
C THR A 576 -11.49 35.34 -17.70
N ASP A 577 -12.79 35.60 -17.87
CA ASP A 577 -13.84 34.63 -17.55
C ASP A 577 -13.87 34.17 -16.07
N ASN A 578 -13.35 34.97 -15.13
CA ASN A 578 -13.35 34.62 -13.70
C ASN A 578 -14.59 35.16 -12.98
N THR A 579 -15.12 34.40 -12.02
CA THR A 579 -16.12 34.85 -11.06
C THR A 579 -15.44 35.16 -9.73
N ILE A 580 -15.57 36.38 -9.23
CA ILE A 580 -14.99 36.86 -7.97
C ILE A 580 -16.14 37.13 -7.01
N ASP A 581 -16.12 36.51 -5.83
CA ASP A 581 -17.25 36.53 -4.89
C ASP A 581 -16.78 36.98 -3.49
N GLN A 582 -17.66 37.67 -2.73
CA GLN A 582 -17.51 38.13 -1.33
C GLN A 582 -16.50 39.27 -1.01
N ASN A 583 -16.89 40.55 -1.18
CA ASN A 583 -16.17 41.74 -0.67
C ASN A 583 -14.70 41.86 -1.08
N ASN A 584 -14.35 41.36 -2.25
CA ASN A 584 -12.97 41.24 -2.61
C ASN A 584 -12.47 42.36 -3.51
N THR A 585 -11.29 42.83 -3.16
CA THR A 585 -10.55 43.83 -3.91
C THR A 585 -9.41 43.15 -4.66
N ILE A 586 -9.24 43.46 -5.95
CA ILE A 586 -8.02 43.12 -6.68
C ILE A 586 -7.05 44.28 -6.51
N VAL A 587 -5.89 44.04 -5.88
CA VAL A 587 -4.92 45.09 -5.60
C VAL A 587 -3.58 44.77 -6.26
N PHE A 588 -3.34 45.41 -7.41
CA PHE A 588 -2.01 45.47 -8.01
C PHE A 588 -1.18 46.52 -7.25
N ASN A 589 -0.65 46.21 -6.06
CA ASN A 589 0.16 47.13 -5.28
C ASN A 589 1.65 46.75 -5.32
N ASN A 590 2.46 47.56 -6.01
CA ASN A 590 3.91 47.44 -5.92
C ASN A 590 4.70 48.66 -6.39
N ALA A 591 5.66 49.14 -5.60
CA ALA A 591 6.51 50.28 -5.92
C ALA A 591 7.48 50.14 -7.12
N SER A 592 7.56 48.98 -7.80
CA SER A 592 8.55 48.76 -8.88
C SER A 592 8.19 47.68 -9.92
N SER A 593 6.92 47.36 -10.11
CA SER A 593 6.51 46.27 -11.03
C SER A 593 6.04 46.81 -12.39
N THR A 594 6.47 46.18 -13.49
CA THR A 594 5.99 46.49 -14.85
C THR A 594 5.13 45.35 -15.38
N ILE A 595 3.92 45.66 -15.87
CA ILE A 595 3.10 44.73 -16.64
C ILE A 595 3.11 45.18 -18.11
N THR A 596 3.74 44.41 -18.99
CA THR A 596 3.88 44.78 -20.40
C THR A 596 2.57 44.62 -21.16
N ASN A 597 1.87 43.50 -21.01
CA ASN A 597 0.56 43.28 -21.63
C ASN A 597 -0.42 42.73 -20.60
N LEU A 598 -1.44 43.51 -20.24
CA LEU A 598 -2.56 43.07 -19.41
C LEU A 598 -3.81 42.90 -20.28
N ASN A 599 -4.44 41.72 -20.26
CA ASN A 599 -5.78 41.50 -20.80
C ASN A 599 -6.71 41.10 -19.65
N PHE A 600 -7.53 42.04 -19.20
CA PHE A 600 -8.48 41.86 -18.10
C PHE A 600 -9.92 41.88 -18.66
N SER A 601 -10.49 40.72 -18.98
CA SER A 601 -11.77 40.69 -19.71
C SER A 601 -12.78 39.62 -19.31
N ARG A 602 -14.08 39.89 -19.47
CA ARG A 602 -15.17 38.92 -19.18
C ARG A 602 -15.21 38.41 -17.73
N ASN A 603 -14.70 39.18 -16.77
CA ASN A 603 -14.78 38.81 -15.36
C ASN A 603 -16.10 39.27 -14.73
N THR A 604 -16.58 38.50 -13.77
CA THR A 604 -17.82 38.73 -13.02
C THR A 604 -17.50 38.96 -11.56
N PHE A 605 -17.90 40.09 -10.99
CA PHE A 605 -17.68 40.43 -9.59
C PHE A 605 -19.01 40.44 -8.83
N LYS A 606 -19.07 39.68 -7.74
CA LYS A 606 -20.16 39.59 -6.76
C LYS A 606 -19.66 40.10 -5.40
N SER A 607 -20.33 41.08 -4.82
CA SER A 607 -19.95 41.61 -3.49
C SER A 607 -21.14 41.81 -2.56
N LEU A 608 -20.87 41.72 -1.25
CA LEU A 608 -21.83 42.02 -0.19
C LEU A 608 -21.77 43.50 0.25
N SER A 609 -20.77 44.26 -0.22
CA SER A 609 -20.52 45.66 0.15
C SER A 609 -20.28 46.55 -1.08
N GLN A 610 -20.49 47.85 -0.91
CA GLN A 610 -20.48 48.86 -1.98
C GLN A 610 -19.11 49.11 -2.64
N ALA A 611 -18.01 48.55 -2.12
CA ALA A 611 -16.66 48.81 -2.62
C ALA A 611 -16.04 47.55 -3.24
N VAL A 612 -16.17 47.40 -4.56
CA VAL A 612 -15.38 46.45 -5.35
C VAL A 612 -14.55 47.26 -6.32
N GLY A 613 -13.23 47.15 -6.22
CA GLY A 613 -12.33 47.87 -7.11
C GLY A 613 -11.20 46.99 -7.61
N VAL A 614 -10.69 47.36 -8.79
CA VAL A 614 -9.41 46.90 -9.30
C VAL A 614 -8.44 48.06 -9.13
N PHE A 615 -7.58 47.97 -8.12
CA PHE A 615 -6.65 49.05 -7.77
C PHE A 615 -5.27 48.77 -8.35
N PHE A 616 -4.76 49.68 -9.17
CA PHE A 616 -3.35 49.70 -9.60
C PHE A 616 -2.60 50.74 -8.77
N GLN A 617 -1.86 50.28 -7.76
CA GLN A 617 -1.07 51.12 -6.87
C GLN A 617 0.43 50.93 -7.20
N ASN A 618 1.05 51.99 -7.70
CA ASN A 618 2.48 52.05 -8.02
C ASN A 618 2.97 51.10 -9.14
N VAL A 619 2.06 50.48 -9.91
CA VAL A 619 2.41 49.58 -11.02
C VAL A 619 2.49 50.33 -12.35
N THR A 620 3.55 50.08 -13.13
CA THR A 620 3.68 50.57 -14.51
C THR A 620 3.00 49.60 -15.47
N LEU A 621 1.92 50.04 -16.13
CA LEU A 621 1.30 49.30 -17.23
C LEU A 621 1.89 49.80 -18.55
N VAL A 622 2.31 48.92 -19.46
CA VAL A 622 2.75 49.33 -20.81
C VAL A 622 1.57 49.26 -21.78
N ARG A 623 0.87 48.12 -21.81
CA ARG A 623 -0.38 47.92 -22.55
C ARG A 623 -1.40 47.23 -21.67
N ALA A 624 -2.63 47.76 -21.65
CA ALA A 624 -3.73 47.16 -20.91
C ALA A 624 -5.02 47.18 -21.73
N VAL A 625 -5.69 46.02 -21.83
CA VAL A 625 -7.02 45.85 -22.41
C VAL A 625 -7.95 45.43 -21.29
N ILE A 626 -8.88 46.31 -20.90
CA ILE A 626 -9.88 46.04 -19.86
C ILE A 626 -11.27 46.04 -20.51
N SER A 627 -11.89 44.87 -20.70
CA SER A 627 -13.15 44.81 -21.45
C SER A 627 -14.17 43.76 -21.00
N ASN A 628 -15.46 44.03 -21.20
CA ASN A 628 -16.55 43.07 -20.95
C ASN A 628 -16.65 42.56 -19.51
N ASN A 629 -16.19 43.31 -18.51
CA ASN A 629 -16.34 42.93 -17.10
C ASN A 629 -17.73 43.34 -16.57
N ILE A 630 -18.27 42.54 -15.64
CA ILE A 630 -19.60 42.71 -15.03
C ILE A 630 -19.44 42.86 -13.52
N PHE A 631 -20.04 43.91 -12.95
CA PHE A 631 -19.99 44.20 -11.50
C PHE A 631 -21.40 44.27 -10.92
N TYR A 632 -21.69 43.46 -9.90
CA TYR A 632 -22.96 43.51 -9.16
C TYR A 632 -22.81 43.11 -7.69
N ASP A 633 -23.70 43.60 -6.84
CA ASP A 633 -23.84 43.14 -5.47
C ASP A 633 -24.66 41.84 -5.39
N THR A 634 -24.82 41.26 -4.21
CA THR A 634 -25.63 40.05 -4.00
C THR A 634 -27.13 40.23 -4.30
N ALA A 635 -27.62 41.46 -4.38
CA ALA A 635 -28.99 41.79 -4.79
C ALA A 635 -29.11 42.05 -6.31
N ASN A 636 -28.04 41.81 -7.08
CA ASN A 636 -27.91 42.17 -8.50
C ASN A 636 -27.96 43.68 -8.79
N THR A 637 -27.69 44.53 -7.81
CA THR A 637 -27.52 45.97 -7.98
C THR A 637 -26.12 46.26 -8.55
N PRO A 638 -25.96 47.16 -9.53
CA PRO A 638 -24.65 47.53 -10.05
C PRO A 638 -23.76 48.20 -8.99
N LEU A 639 -22.46 47.91 -9.06
CA LEU A 639 -21.43 48.52 -8.20
C LEU A 639 -20.63 49.57 -8.96
N HIS A 640 -20.09 50.55 -8.22
CA HIS A 640 -19.15 51.53 -8.77
C HIS A 640 -17.84 50.83 -9.14
N PHE A 641 -17.29 51.13 -10.34
CA PHE A 641 -16.03 50.58 -10.80
C PHE A 641 -15.01 51.70 -10.94
N ASP A 642 -14.07 51.75 -10.00
CA ASP A 642 -12.95 52.70 -10.02
C ASP A 642 -11.71 52.06 -10.65
N VAL A 643 -11.17 52.71 -11.68
CA VAL A 643 -9.87 52.38 -12.27
C VAL A 643 -8.96 53.59 -12.14
N SER A 644 -7.92 53.47 -11.32
CA SER A 644 -6.83 54.46 -11.25
C SER A 644 -5.63 53.93 -12.03
N ILE A 645 -5.19 54.65 -13.06
CA ILE A 645 -3.99 54.33 -13.86
C ILE A 645 -3.04 55.52 -13.74
N THR A 646 -1.79 55.27 -13.35
CA THR A 646 -0.75 56.31 -13.33
C THR A 646 -0.10 56.40 -14.72
N ALA A 647 0.07 57.63 -15.23
CA ALA A 647 0.41 57.94 -16.63
C ALA A 647 1.60 57.16 -17.23
N GLY A 648 1.44 56.68 -18.47
CA GLY A 648 2.50 56.02 -19.27
C GLY A 648 2.09 54.80 -20.11
N ALA A 649 0.84 54.32 -20.00
CA ALA A 649 0.35 53.11 -20.68
C ALA A 649 -0.47 53.43 -21.95
N ASP A 650 -0.31 52.63 -23.01
CA ASP A 650 -1.31 52.50 -24.08
C ASP A 650 -2.46 51.63 -23.52
N SER A 651 -3.46 52.25 -22.88
CA SER A 651 -4.58 51.53 -22.27
C SER A 651 -5.87 51.68 -23.07
N ILE A 652 -6.56 50.57 -23.32
CA ILE A 652 -7.89 50.51 -23.94
C ILE A 652 -8.88 49.97 -22.90
N VAL A 653 -9.87 50.79 -22.54
CA VAL A 653 -10.97 50.40 -21.64
C VAL A 653 -12.28 50.46 -22.42
N SER A 654 -12.90 49.31 -22.72
CA SER A 654 -14.10 49.25 -23.56
C SER A 654 -15.14 48.24 -23.08
N ASN A 655 -16.43 48.49 -23.32
CA ASN A 655 -17.53 47.53 -23.10
C ASN A 655 -17.66 46.94 -21.68
N ASN A 656 -17.24 47.65 -20.63
CA ASN A 656 -17.48 47.21 -19.24
C ASN A 656 -18.90 47.62 -18.82
N ILE A 657 -19.70 46.68 -18.32
CA ILE A 657 -21.12 46.89 -18.02
C ILE A 657 -21.31 46.99 -16.50
N ALA A 658 -21.56 48.20 -16.03
CA ALA A 658 -22.31 48.40 -14.79
C ALA A 658 -23.80 48.37 -15.17
N LYS A 659 -24.53 47.34 -14.77
CA LYS A 659 -25.94 47.18 -15.16
C LYS A 659 -26.85 48.09 -14.30
N GLY A 660 -26.87 49.39 -14.60
CA GLY A 660 -27.82 50.38 -14.05
C GLY A 660 -27.27 51.81 -14.07
N THR A 661 -28.03 52.76 -13.49
CA THR A 661 -27.82 54.21 -13.64
C THR A 661 -26.43 54.65 -13.18
N TRP A 662 -25.62 55.14 -14.12
CA TRP A 662 -24.28 55.69 -13.89
C TRP A 662 -24.39 56.95 -13.00
N LEU A 663 -24.04 56.84 -11.72
CA LEU A 663 -23.96 57.98 -10.81
C LEU A 663 -22.59 58.64 -10.98
N GLY A 664 -22.58 59.82 -11.61
CA GLY A 664 -21.38 60.51 -12.06
C GLY A 664 -20.39 60.85 -10.94
N GLY A 665 -19.14 60.45 -11.15
CA GLY A 665 -17.99 60.83 -10.35
C GLY A 665 -16.69 60.41 -11.04
N LYS A 666 -16.30 61.07 -12.13
CA LYS A 666 -14.98 60.87 -12.75
C LYS A 666 -13.93 61.68 -11.98
N SER A 667 -12.97 61.02 -11.33
CA SER A 667 -11.63 61.60 -11.11
C SER A 667 -10.60 60.77 -11.89
N PHE A 668 -10.44 61.10 -13.18
CA PHE A 668 -9.27 60.65 -13.95
C PHE A 668 -8.16 61.66 -13.71
N THR A 669 -7.27 61.39 -12.77
CA THR A 669 -6.10 62.24 -12.54
C THR A 669 -4.98 61.79 -13.46
N ASN A 670 -4.74 62.55 -14.53
CA ASN A 670 -3.57 62.44 -15.43
C ASN A 670 -3.60 61.25 -16.41
N VAL A 671 -4.47 61.32 -17.43
CA VAL A 671 -4.50 60.37 -18.57
C VAL A 671 -4.05 61.12 -19.83
N GLY A 672 -2.93 60.71 -20.41
CA GLY A 672 -2.56 61.11 -21.77
C GLY A 672 -3.58 60.55 -22.75
N ASN A 673 -4.10 61.40 -23.64
CA ASN A 673 -5.20 61.10 -24.56
C ASN A 673 -5.05 59.77 -25.31
N TYR A 674 -5.92 58.78 -25.05
CA TYR A 674 -6.63 57.92 -26.02
C TYR A 674 -7.74 57.17 -25.27
N PHE A 675 -8.99 57.40 -25.64
CA PHE A 675 -10.19 56.71 -25.15
C PHE A 675 -10.78 55.87 -26.27
#